data_AF-A0A0D9ZRP4-F1
#
_entry.id   AF-A0A0D9ZRP4-F1
#
_cell.length_a   1.000
_cell.length_b   1.000
_cell.length_c   1.000
_cell.angle_alpha   90.00
_cell.angle_beta   90.00
_cell.angle_gamma   90.00
#
_symmetry.space_group_name_H-M   'P 1'
#
loop_
_entity.id
_entity.type
_entity.pdbx_description
1 polymer ?
#
loop_
_entity_poly.entity_id
_entity_poly.type
_entity_poly.pdbx_seq_one_letter_code
_entity_poly.pdbx_strand_id
1 'polypeptide(L)'
;MPAPRLLRVLLLLVALAFACAASGVGCSDPRFPHLDRVRELHRGEGRPAAEQEAAARGLLARLLPSHSGSFDFRVISADQCGGKACFIVDNHPLFDGEGTPQVLLLGTSGVEISAGLHWYLKHYCVAHVSWDKTGGAQLSSVPRPGSLPRVPSGGILIQRPVSWSYYQNAVTSSYSFAWWDWERWEKEIDWMALQGINLPLAFTGQEAIWQKVFQRYNISKSDLDDFFGGSAFLAWSRMANMHGWGGPLPQSWLDDQLALQKKILSRMYAFGMFPVLPAFSGNIPDALRSKFPSAKVTHLGNWFTVDSNPRWCCTYLLDASDPLFVEIGKLFIEEQIREYGGTSHVYNCDTFDENTPPLSDPNYISSLGAATFRGMQSGDDDAIWLMQGWLFSYDPFWEPPQMKALLHSVPVGRMIVLDLYAEVKPIWINSDQCMLHNFAADFEMYGVLDMVSSGPIDARLSANSTMVGVGMSMEGIEQNPIVYDLMSEMAFHHRQVDLQVWVETYPTRRYGKSIVGLQDAWKILYQTLYNCTDGKNDKNRDVIVAFPDVEPFVIQTPGLYTSTSKMYSTKLSKNYIALDASNDEYEHPHLWYDTNAVIHALELFLRFGDEVSDSNTFRYDLVDLTRQTLAKYANQVFVKIIESYKSNNVNQVSNLCQHFIDLVNDLDTLLASHEGFLLGPWLESAKGLARDKEQEIQYEWNARTQITMWFDNTKTKASLLRDYANKYWSGLLRDYYGPRAAIYFKYLILSMEKKEPFALEEWRREWISLTNNWQSDRKVFPTTATGDALNISRTLYKKYLHDADLIQPEDPVSESLQTYNA
;
A
#
# COMPACT_ATOMS: atom_id res chain seq x y z
N MET A 1 -30.24 -71.10 -5.62
CA MET A 1 -29.13 -70.39 -4.92
C MET A 1 -28.57 -69.32 -5.86
N PRO A 2 -28.19 -68.14 -5.34
CA PRO A 2 -28.92 -66.92 -5.67
C PRO A 2 -28.15 -65.98 -6.62
N ALA A 3 -28.70 -65.78 -7.82
CA ALA A 3 -28.26 -64.80 -8.81
C ALA A 3 -29.22 -63.60 -9.10
N PRO A 4 -30.22 -63.19 -8.27
CA PRO A 4 -31.03 -62.01 -8.59
C PRO A 4 -30.76 -60.75 -7.75
N ARG A 5 -29.83 -60.76 -6.78
CA ARG A 5 -29.53 -59.59 -5.93
C ARG A 5 -28.41 -58.68 -6.46
N LEU A 6 -27.37 -59.22 -7.10
CA LEU A 6 -26.27 -58.39 -7.62
C LEU A 6 -26.67 -57.53 -8.83
N LEU A 7 -27.50 -58.05 -9.73
CA LEU A 7 -27.91 -57.31 -10.94
C LEU A 7 -28.84 -56.13 -10.63
N ARG A 8 -29.69 -56.25 -9.60
CA ARG A 8 -30.53 -55.15 -9.12
C ARG A 8 -29.73 -54.05 -8.40
N VAL A 9 -28.66 -54.42 -7.69
CA VAL A 9 -27.76 -53.44 -7.05
C VAL A 9 -26.90 -52.71 -8.09
N LEU A 10 -26.44 -53.40 -9.14
CA LEU A 10 -25.66 -52.77 -10.21
C LEU A 10 -26.50 -51.80 -11.05
N LEU A 11 -27.75 -52.15 -11.36
CA LEU A 11 -28.67 -51.28 -12.10
C LEU A 11 -29.13 -50.06 -11.27
N LEU A 12 -29.27 -50.20 -9.95
CA LEU A 12 -29.53 -49.07 -9.04
C LEU A 12 -28.31 -48.14 -8.91
N LEU A 13 -27.09 -48.68 -8.87
CA LEU A 13 -25.87 -47.87 -8.83
C LEU A 13 -25.60 -47.12 -10.15
N VAL A 14 -25.91 -47.73 -11.30
CA VAL A 14 -25.80 -47.06 -12.61
C VAL A 14 -26.91 -46.01 -12.80
N ALA A 15 -28.13 -46.25 -12.29
CA ALA A 15 -29.20 -45.26 -12.31
C ALA A 15 -28.97 -44.09 -11.34
N LEU A 16 -28.35 -44.31 -10.18
CA LEU A 16 -27.90 -43.24 -9.28
C LEU A 16 -26.70 -42.46 -9.84
N ALA A 17 -25.80 -43.12 -10.57
CA ALA A 17 -24.70 -42.43 -11.26
C ALA A 17 -25.17 -41.54 -12.42
N PHE A 18 -26.23 -41.93 -13.14
CA PHE A 18 -26.84 -41.09 -14.18
C PHE A 18 -27.79 -40.02 -13.65
N ALA A 19 -28.44 -40.23 -12.50
CA ALA A 19 -29.27 -39.20 -11.86
C ALA A 19 -28.45 -38.08 -11.21
N CYS A 20 -27.22 -38.35 -10.74
CA CYS A 20 -26.29 -37.31 -10.30
C CYS A 20 -25.60 -36.56 -11.46
N ALA A 21 -25.71 -37.04 -12.69
CA ALA A 21 -25.15 -36.38 -13.88
C ALA A 21 -26.17 -35.50 -14.64
N ALA A 22 -27.41 -35.39 -14.16
CA ALA A 22 -28.50 -34.64 -14.81
C ALA A 22 -29.17 -33.60 -13.91
N SER A 23 -28.51 -33.16 -12.84
CA SER A 23 -28.87 -31.94 -12.12
C SER A 23 -27.69 -30.98 -12.19
N GLY A 24 -27.71 -30.11 -13.20
CA GLY A 24 -26.88 -28.90 -13.21
C GLY A 24 -27.30 -28.02 -12.03
N VAL A 25 -26.69 -28.26 -10.88
CA VAL A 25 -26.77 -27.38 -9.71
C VAL A 25 -25.50 -26.55 -9.77
N GLY A 26 -25.66 -25.28 -10.15
CA GLY A 26 -24.59 -24.30 -10.11
C GLY A 26 -23.94 -24.30 -8.74
N CYS A 27 -22.61 -24.18 -8.71
CA CYS A 27 -21.83 -24.16 -7.49
C CYS A 27 -21.94 -22.77 -6.82
N SER A 28 -23.13 -22.42 -6.36
CA SER A 28 -23.36 -21.31 -5.43
C SER A 28 -22.92 -21.73 -4.04
N ASP A 29 -22.20 -20.88 -3.29
CA ASP A 29 -22.14 -21.06 -1.84
C ASP A 29 -23.57 -20.80 -1.34
N PRO A 30 -24.32 -21.81 -0.86
CA PRO A 30 -25.72 -21.65 -0.52
C PRO A 30 -25.93 -20.61 0.60
N ARG A 31 -24.86 -20.15 1.26
CA ARG A 31 -24.88 -19.12 2.30
C ARG A 31 -25.01 -17.69 1.75
N PHE A 32 -24.58 -17.42 0.51
CA PHE A 32 -24.51 -16.05 -0.04
C PHE A 32 -25.12 -15.90 -1.44
N PRO A 33 -26.41 -16.20 -1.64
CA PRO A 33 -27.06 -16.18 -2.96
C PRO A 33 -27.03 -14.80 -3.65
N HIS A 34 -26.95 -13.70 -2.88
CA HIS A 34 -26.86 -12.37 -3.47
C HIS A 34 -25.50 -12.10 -4.14
N LEU A 35 -24.42 -12.62 -3.58
CA LEU A 35 -23.09 -12.50 -4.19
C LEU A 35 -23.03 -13.28 -5.52
N ASP A 36 -23.70 -14.43 -5.59
CA ASP A 36 -23.87 -15.17 -6.84
C ASP A 36 -24.66 -14.35 -7.88
N ARG A 37 -25.78 -13.75 -7.47
CA ARG A 37 -26.59 -12.90 -8.34
C ARG A 37 -25.81 -11.71 -8.91
N VAL A 38 -25.02 -11.00 -8.09
CA VAL A 38 -24.20 -9.87 -8.59
C VAL A 38 -23.14 -10.35 -9.58
N ARG A 39 -22.54 -11.52 -9.37
CA ARG A 39 -21.62 -12.11 -10.35
C ARG A 39 -22.33 -12.48 -11.65
N GLU A 40 -23.55 -13.00 -11.59
CA GLU A 40 -24.36 -13.31 -12.77
C GLU A 40 -24.78 -12.05 -13.53
N LEU A 41 -25.24 -11.01 -12.84
CA LEU A 41 -25.55 -9.71 -13.42
C LEU A 41 -24.33 -9.13 -14.12
N HIS A 42 -23.18 -9.09 -13.44
CA HIS A 42 -21.95 -8.59 -14.04
C HIS A 42 -21.48 -9.42 -15.24
N ARG A 43 -21.74 -10.74 -15.28
CA ARG A 43 -21.48 -11.56 -16.47
C ARG A 43 -22.46 -11.29 -17.60
N GLY A 44 -23.74 -11.07 -17.29
CA GLY A 44 -24.80 -10.80 -18.26
C GLY A 44 -24.74 -9.38 -18.86
N GLU A 45 -24.40 -8.40 -18.03
CA GLU A 45 -24.15 -7.00 -18.40
C GLU A 45 -22.69 -6.74 -18.81
N GLY A 46 -21.83 -7.73 -18.57
CA GLY A 46 -20.40 -7.66 -18.81
C GLY A 46 -20.02 -7.55 -20.28
N ARG A 47 -18.76 -7.20 -20.52
CA ARG A 47 -18.23 -7.04 -21.88
C ARG A 47 -18.21 -8.38 -22.61
N PRO A 48 -18.52 -8.43 -23.92
CA PRO A 48 -18.49 -9.66 -24.70
C PRO A 48 -17.14 -10.35 -24.62
N ALA A 49 -17.13 -11.68 -24.74
CA ALA A 49 -15.91 -12.51 -24.76
C ALA A 49 -14.81 -11.93 -25.67
N ALA A 50 -15.17 -11.50 -26.88
CA ALA A 50 -14.24 -10.92 -27.85
C ALA A 50 -13.55 -9.63 -27.35
N GLU A 51 -14.23 -8.80 -26.55
CA GLU A 51 -13.65 -7.58 -25.97
C GLU A 51 -12.65 -7.94 -24.86
N GLN A 52 -12.96 -8.93 -24.03
CA GLN A 52 -12.06 -9.42 -22.99
C GLN A 52 -10.81 -10.10 -23.57
N GLU A 53 -10.98 -10.90 -24.62
CA GLU A 53 -9.87 -11.47 -25.37
C GLU A 53 -9.01 -10.38 -26.03
N ALA A 54 -9.63 -9.32 -26.58
CA ALA A 54 -8.92 -8.19 -27.15
C ALA A 54 -8.14 -7.39 -26.08
N ALA A 55 -8.70 -7.22 -24.88
CA ALA A 55 -8.02 -6.59 -23.76
C ALA A 55 -6.75 -7.37 -23.35
N ALA A 56 -6.86 -8.70 -23.23
CA ALA A 56 -5.72 -9.58 -22.94
C ALA A 56 -4.67 -9.56 -24.06
N ARG A 57 -5.08 -9.56 -25.35
CA ARG A 57 -4.18 -9.40 -26.49
C ARG A 57 -3.46 -8.05 -26.45
N GLY A 58 -4.16 -6.97 -26.12
CA GLY A 58 -3.60 -5.64 -25.98
C GLY A 58 -2.57 -5.55 -24.86
N LEU A 59 -2.86 -6.19 -23.71
CA LEU A 59 -1.91 -6.34 -22.62
C LEU A 59 -0.64 -7.05 -23.08
N LEU A 60 -0.77 -8.23 -23.72
CA LEU A 60 0.38 -8.94 -24.26
C LEU A 60 1.18 -8.08 -25.26
N ALA A 61 0.51 -7.32 -26.11
CA ALA A 61 1.17 -6.44 -27.07
C ALA A 61 1.95 -5.29 -26.41
N ARG A 62 1.52 -4.81 -25.24
CA ARG A 62 2.25 -3.81 -24.44
C ARG A 62 3.40 -4.45 -23.66
N LEU A 63 3.19 -5.61 -23.05
CA LEU A 63 4.18 -6.31 -22.22
C LEU A 63 5.29 -6.96 -23.05
N LEU A 64 4.93 -7.67 -24.13
CA LEU A 64 5.83 -8.48 -24.94
C LEU A 64 5.44 -8.41 -26.43
N PRO A 65 5.69 -7.26 -27.10
CA PRO A 65 5.19 -6.99 -28.46
C PRO A 65 5.61 -8.03 -29.52
N SER A 66 6.82 -8.57 -29.40
CA SER A 66 7.35 -9.56 -30.36
C SER A 66 6.62 -10.91 -30.31
N HIS A 67 5.80 -11.16 -29.28
CA HIS A 67 5.17 -12.45 -29.03
C HIS A 67 3.65 -12.41 -29.23
N SER A 68 3.08 -11.32 -29.75
CA SER A 68 1.63 -11.19 -29.92
C SER A 68 1.01 -12.30 -30.78
N GLY A 69 1.78 -12.89 -31.71
CA GLY A 69 1.34 -14.04 -32.53
C GLY A 69 1.57 -15.41 -31.89
N SER A 70 2.28 -15.49 -30.77
CA SER A 70 2.64 -16.75 -30.12
C SER A 70 1.55 -17.30 -29.19
N PHE A 71 0.53 -16.50 -28.88
CA PHE A 71 -0.54 -16.83 -27.94
C PHE A 71 -1.91 -16.72 -28.60
N ASP A 72 -2.77 -17.71 -28.37
CA ASP A 72 -4.21 -17.61 -28.61
C ASP A 72 -4.96 -17.49 -27.28
N PHE A 73 -6.02 -16.69 -27.27
CA PHE A 73 -6.77 -16.34 -26.06
C PHE A 73 -8.24 -16.62 -26.29
N ARG A 74 -8.89 -17.31 -25.35
CA ARG A 74 -10.34 -17.57 -25.43
C ARG A 74 -11.02 -17.48 -24.07
N VAL A 75 -12.13 -16.77 -24.03
CA VAL A 75 -13.02 -16.80 -22.88
C VAL A 75 -13.87 -18.07 -22.93
N ILE A 76 -13.93 -18.79 -21.80
CA ILE A 76 -14.69 -20.03 -21.63
C ILE A 76 -15.74 -19.91 -20.53
N SER A 77 -16.75 -20.78 -20.57
CA SER A 77 -17.76 -20.85 -19.52
C SER A 77 -17.19 -21.46 -18.24
N ALA A 78 -17.72 -21.03 -17.09
CA ALA A 78 -17.32 -21.58 -15.79
C ALA A 78 -17.61 -23.09 -15.67
N ASP A 79 -18.55 -23.65 -16.44
CA ASP A 79 -18.84 -25.09 -16.47
C ASP A 79 -17.62 -25.92 -16.92
N GLN A 80 -16.84 -25.40 -17.87
CA GLN A 80 -15.59 -26.02 -18.31
C GLN A 80 -14.50 -25.96 -17.22
N CYS A 81 -14.68 -25.07 -16.24
CA CYS A 81 -13.85 -24.91 -15.06
C CYS A 81 -14.48 -25.55 -13.81
N GLY A 82 -15.42 -26.50 -13.94
CA GLY A 82 -16.07 -27.13 -12.79
C GLY A 82 -16.90 -26.16 -11.93
N GLY A 83 -17.49 -25.14 -12.55
CA GLY A 83 -18.34 -24.14 -11.91
C GLY A 83 -17.59 -22.99 -11.23
N LYS A 84 -16.26 -22.93 -11.33
CA LYS A 84 -15.42 -21.89 -10.68
C LYS A 84 -14.76 -20.97 -11.70
N ALA A 85 -14.31 -19.81 -11.25
CA ALA A 85 -13.37 -19.01 -12.05
C ALA A 85 -12.04 -19.77 -12.17
N CYS A 86 -11.50 -19.82 -13.39
CA CYS A 86 -10.27 -20.54 -13.68
C CYS A 86 -9.55 -20.01 -14.90
N PHE A 87 -8.28 -20.36 -15.03
CA PHE A 87 -7.55 -20.34 -16.29
C PHE A 87 -6.97 -21.71 -16.63
N ILE A 88 -6.79 -21.94 -17.92
CA ILE A 88 -6.14 -23.12 -18.48
C ILE A 88 -5.01 -22.67 -19.39
N VAL A 89 -3.81 -23.22 -19.17
CA VAL A 89 -2.66 -23.07 -20.07
C VAL A 89 -2.47 -24.38 -20.83
N ASP A 90 -2.58 -24.34 -22.15
CA ASP A 90 -2.42 -25.51 -23.00
C ASP A 90 -1.45 -25.25 -24.16
N ASN A 91 -0.89 -26.33 -24.72
CA ASN A 91 -0.17 -26.25 -25.97
C ASN A 91 -1.19 -26.04 -27.11
N HIS A 92 -0.96 -25.05 -27.95
CA HIS A 92 -1.84 -24.81 -29.08
C HIS A 92 -1.82 -26.03 -30.04
N PRO A 93 -2.95 -26.45 -30.65
CA PRO A 93 -2.98 -27.61 -31.54
C PRO A 93 -2.05 -27.52 -32.76
N LEU A 94 -1.68 -26.29 -33.14
CA LEU A 94 -0.74 -25.99 -34.20
C LEU A 94 0.66 -25.66 -33.66
N PHE A 95 1.05 -26.09 -32.46
CA PHE A 95 2.30 -25.69 -31.80
C PHE A 95 3.54 -25.75 -32.72
N ASP A 96 3.65 -26.82 -33.51
CA ASP A 96 4.80 -27.07 -34.40
C ASP A 96 4.66 -26.41 -35.79
N GLY A 97 3.57 -25.68 -36.02
CA GLY A 97 3.35 -24.91 -37.24
C GLY A 97 4.22 -23.66 -37.27
N GLU A 98 4.87 -23.40 -38.40
CA GLU A 98 5.62 -22.17 -38.59
C GLU A 98 4.67 -20.97 -38.66
N GLY A 99 4.92 -19.95 -37.83
CA GLY A 99 4.11 -18.73 -37.79
C GLY A 99 2.73 -18.88 -37.10
N THR A 100 2.45 -20.01 -36.44
CA THR A 100 1.21 -20.23 -35.69
C THR A 100 1.39 -20.01 -34.19
N PRO A 101 0.31 -19.74 -33.43
CA PRO A 101 0.37 -19.67 -31.99
C PRO A 101 0.91 -20.97 -31.38
N GLN A 102 1.70 -20.84 -30.32
CA GLN A 102 2.28 -21.95 -29.57
C GLN A 102 1.49 -22.23 -28.29
N VAL A 103 0.99 -21.21 -27.61
CA VAL A 103 0.28 -21.38 -26.34
C VAL A 103 -1.18 -20.98 -26.50
N LEU A 104 -2.10 -21.81 -25.99
CA LEU A 104 -3.51 -21.50 -25.89
C LEU A 104 -3.84 -21.18 -24.43
N LEU A 105 -4.35 -19.99 -24.18
CA LEU A 105 -4.79 -19.52 -22.87
C LEU A 105 -6.30 -19.42 -22.85
N LEU A 106 -6.94 -20.21 -22.00
CA LEU A 106 -8.37 -20.19 -21.77
C LEU A 106 -8.64 -19.60 -20.38
N GLY A 107 -9.70 -18.82 -20.22
CA GLY A 107 -10.09 -18.35 -18.89
C GLY A 107 -11.55 -17.92 -18.82
N THR A 108 -12.10 -17.87 -17.61
CA THR A 108 -13.51 -17.45 -17.42
C THR A 108 -13.74 -15.95 -17.60
N SER A 109 -12.67 -15.16 -17.66
CA SER A 109 -12.68 -13.73 -17.94
C SER A 109 -11.33 -13.28 -18.52
N GLY A 110 -11.25 -12.03 -18.98
CA GLY A 110 -10.00 -11.40 -19.40
C GLY A 110 -8.95 -11.34 -18.29
N VAL A 111 -9.37 -11.15 -17.04
CA VAL A 111 -8.48 -11.26 -15.85
C VAL A 111 -7.89 -12.67 -15.75
N GLU A 112 -8.70 -13.73 -15.82
CA GLU A 112 -8.15 -15.09 -15.69
C GLU A 112 -7.21 -15.45 -16.84
N ILE A 113 -7.54 -15.00 -18.06
CA ILE A 113 -6.66 -15.17 -19.21
C ILE A 113 -5.30 -14.48 -18.96
N SER A 114 -5.32 -13.27 -18.42
CA SER A 114 -4.12 -12.48 -18.12
C SER A 114 -3.30 -13.09 -16.98
N ALA A 115 -3.97 -13.61 -15.94
CA ALA A 115 -3.31 -14.37 -14.86
C ALA A 115 -2.69 -15.67 -15.38
N GLY A 116 -3.34 -16.36 -16.32
CA GLY A 116 -2.78 -17.53 -17.00
C GLY A 116 -1.54 -17.21 -17.85
N LEU A 117 -1.53 -16.06 -18.52
CA LEU A 117 -0.34 -15.54 -19.20
C LEU A 117 0.78 -15.30 -18.19
N HIS A 118 0.49 -14.60 -17.08
CA HIS A 118 1.48 -14.35 -16.02
C HIS A 118 2.04 -15.65 -15.44
N TRP A 119 1.18 -16.62 -15.12
CA TRP A 119 1.55 -17.93 -14.62
C TRP A 119 2.51 -18.66 -15.57
N TYR A 120 2.19 -18.67 -16.87
CA TYR A 120 3.04 -19.28 -17.88
C TYR A 120 4.41 -18.57 -17.98
N LEU A 121 4.42 -17.25 -18.02
CA LEU A 121 5.65 -16.47 -18.06
C LEU A 121 6.52 -16.73 -16.81
N LYS A 122 5.91 -16.76 -15.63
CA LYS A 122 6.58 -17.01 -14.34
C LYS A 122 7.17 -18.41 -14.24
N HIS A 123 6.36 -19.45 -14.46
CA HIS A 123 6.75 -20.83 -14.15
C HIS A 123 7.42 -21.57 -15.31
N TYR A 124 7.18 -21.18 -16.56
CA TYR A 124 7.73 -21.85 -17.75
C TYR A 124 8.79 -21.01 -18.44
N CYS A 125 8.62 -19.70 -18.51
CA CYS A 125 9.59 -18.81 -19.14
C CYS A 125 10.58 -18.18 -18.15
N VAL A 126 10.43 -18.43 -16.84
CA VAL A 126 11.32 -17.90 -15.79
C VAL A 126 11.39 -16.37 -15.85
N ALA A 127 10.25 -15.72 -16.13
CA ALA A 127 10.12 -14.28 -16.22
C ALA A 127 9.51 -13.71 -14.93
N HIS A 128 9.62 -12.39 -14.77
CA HIS A 128 9.05 -11.69 -13.62
C HIS A 128 8.46 -10.34 -14.04
N VAL A 129 7.35 -9.95 -13.41
CA VAL A 129 6.69 -8.67 -13.65
C VAL A 129 6.40 -8.00 -12.31
N SER A 130 7.00 -6.84 -12.06
CA SER A 130 6.67 -5.95 -10.95
C SER A 130 6.47 -4.51 -11.45
N TRP A 131 6.17 -3.57 -10.55
CA TRP A 131 6.06 -2.16 -10.91
C TRP A 131 7.35 -1.60 -11.52
N ASP A 132 7.22 -0.64 -12.45
CA ASP A 132 8.37 -0.01 -13.12
C ASP A 132 9.38 0.57 -12.10
N LYS A 133 8.88 1.19 -11.03
CA LYS A 133 9.74 1.74 -9.97
C LYS A 133 10.53 0.68 -9.20
N THR A 134 10.04 -0.57 -9.14
CA THR A 134 10.73 -1.69 -8.47
C THR A 134 11.57 -2.53 -9.42
N GLY A 135 11.97 -1.94 -10.55
CA GLY A 135 12.80 -2.56 -11.58
C GLY A 135 12.02 -3.02 -12.82
N GLY A 136 10.69 -2.98 -12.78
CA GLY A 136 9.81 -3.35 -13.90
C GLY A 136 9.77 -4.86 -14.16
N ALA A 137 9.75 -5.23 -15.44
CA ALA A 137 9.68 -6.62 -15.86
C ALA A 137 11.04 -7.18 -16.30
N GLN A 138 11.35 -8.40 -15.87
CA GLN A 138 12.44 -9.21 -16.41
C GLN A 138 11.84 -10.20 -17.40
N LEU A 139 12.02 -9.92 -18.69
CA LEU A 139 11.46 -10.71 -19.81
C LEU A 139 12.53 -11.33 -20.72
N SER A 140 13.81 -11.12 -20.41
CA SER A 140 14.95 -11.60 -21.23
C SER A 140 15.07 -13.12 -21.27
N SER A 141 14.53 -13.81 -20.26
CA SER A 141 14.45 -15.27 -20.18
C SER A 141 13.35 -15.86 -21.08
N VAL A 142 12.42 -15.06 -21.59
CA VAL A 142 11.33 -15.55 -22.46
C VAL A 142 11.88 -15.97 -23.83
N PRO A 143 11.75 -17.25 -24.23
CA PRO A 143 12.27 -17.70 -25.52
C PRO A 143 11.61 -16.98 -26.70
N ARG A 144 12.32 -16.93 -27.84
CA ARG A 144 11.78 -16.32 -29.08
C ARG A 144 10.50 -17.04 -29.54
N PRO A 145 9.61 -16.34 -30.29
CA PRO A 145 8.50 -16.99 -30.98
C PRO A 145 8.97 -18.21 -31.78
N GLY A 146 8.23 -19.31 -31.70
CA GLY A 146 8.61 -20.62 -32.23
C GLY A 146 9.40 -21.51 -31.27
N SER A 147 9.83 -21.01 -30.11
CA SER A 147 10.64 -21.76 -29.13
C SER A 147 10.12 -21.67 -27.69
N LEU A 148 8.88 -21.20 -27.51
CA LEU A 148 8.25 -21.17 -26.19
C LEU A 148 8.19 -22.59 -25.55
N PRO A 149 8.34 -22.73 -24.23
CA PRO A 149 8.32 -24.04 -23.56
C PRO A 149 6.94 -24.71 -23.63
N ARG A 150 6.92 -26.03 -23.85
CA ARG A 150 5.68 -26.81 -23.81
C ARG A 150 5.20 -27.01 -22.36
N VAL A 151 3.89 -26.97 -22.17
CA VAL A 151 3.25 -27.45 -20.94
C VAL A 151 2.93 -28.95 -21.04
N PRO A 152 2.61 -29.66 -19.95
CA PRO A 152 2.21 -31.08 -20.01
C PRO A 152 1.04 -31.34 -20.98
N SER A 153 0.96 -32.52 -21.59
CA SER A 153 -0.02 -32.85 -22.66
C SER A 153 -1.50 -32.76 -22.27
N GLY A 154 -1.83 -32.61 -20.98
CA GLY A 154 -3.19 -32.39 -20.49
C GLY A 154 -3.50 -30.92 -20.15
N GLY A 155 -2.59 -30.00 -20.48
CA GLY A 155 -2.65 -28.63 -20.04
C GLY A 155 -2.48 -28.47 -18.52
N ILE A 156 -2.60 -27.23 -18.06
CA ILE A 156 -2.59 -26.85 -16.65
C ILE A 156 -3.90 -26.14 -16.37
N LEU A 157 -4.72 -26.69 -15.48
CA LEU A 157 -5.95 -26.07 -15.00
C LEU A 157 -5.69 -25.49 -13.60
N ILE A 158 -5.85 -24.18 -13.45
CA ILE A 158 -5.76 -23.49 -12.15
C ILE A 158 -7.12 -22.87 -11.86
N GLN A 159 -7.80 -23.40 -10.85
CA GLN A 159 -9.06 -22.87 -10.34
C GLN A 159 -8.81 -21.92 -9.18
N ARG A 160 -9.65 -20.89 -9.05
CA ARG A 160 -9.62 -20.07 -7.84
C ARG A 160 -10.27 -20.81 -6.66
N PRO A 161 -9.64 -20.82 -5.47
CA PRO A 161 -10.26 -21.27 -4.24
C PRO A 161 -11.31 -20.29 -3.70
N VAL A 162 -11.20 -18.99 -4.01
CA VAL A 162 -12.08 -17.90 -3.58
C VAL A 162 -12.50 -17.04 -4.78
N SER A 163 -13.61 -16.31 -4.67
CA SER A 163 -14.18 -15.60 -5.84
C SER A 163 -13.48 -14.27 -6.11
N TRP A 164 -12.98 -13.61 -5.07
CA TRP A 164 -12.52 -12.23 -5.15
C TRP A 164 -11.03 -12.10 -4.87
N SER A 165 -10.38 -11.27 -5.67
CA SER A 165 -9.03 -10.76 -5.45
C SER A 165 -9.09 -9.25 -5.46
N TYR A 166 -9.04 -8.68 -4.25
CA TYR A 166 -9.19 -7.27 -3.99
C TYR A 166 -7.84 -6.54 -4.08
N TYR A 167 -7.86 -5.27 -4.52
CA TYR A 167 -6.66 -4.44 -4.58
C TYR A 167 -6.97 -2.98 -4.24
N GLN A 168 -6.02 -2.35 -3.53
CA GLN A 168 -5.91 -0.96 -3.11
C GLN A 168 -6.46 -0.70 -1.69
N ASN A 169 -5.98 0.38 -1.08
CA ASN A 169 -6.59 1.02 0.09
C ASN A 169 -7.24 2.33 -0.37
N ALA A 170 -8.21 2.86 0.38
CA ALA A 170 -8.72 4.21 0.15
C ALA A 170 -7.58 5.24 0.09
N VAL A 171 -6.56 5.10 0.94
CA VAL A 171 -5.43 6.04 1.03
C VAL A 171 -4.35 5.85 -0.06
N THR A 172 -4.33 4.72 -0.78
CA THR A 172 -3.40 4.53 -1.92
C THR A 172 -3.64 5.58 -3.01
N SER A 173 -4.90 6.06 -3.12
CA SER A 173 -5.27 7.14 -4.03
C SER A 173 -4.52 8.45 -3.76
N SER A 174 -4.10 8.69 -2.52
CA SER A 174 -3.29 9.85 -2.15
C SER A 174 -1.80 9.56 -2.23
N TYR A 175 -1.31 8.48 -1.60
CA TYR A 175 0.14 8.25 -1.45
C TYR A 175 0.84 7.74 -2.69
N SER A 176 0.09 7.16 -3.64
CA SER A 176 0.66 6.61 -4.87
C SER A 176 0.01 7.22 -6.11
N PHE A 177 -1.32 7.28 -6.16
CA PHE A 177 -2.03 7.56 -7.43
C PHE A 177 -2.31 9.04 -7.67
N ALA A 178 -2.09 9.91 -6.70
CA ALA A 178 -2.52 11.32 -6.74
C ALA A 178 -2.06 12.05 -8.01
N TRP A 179 -0.91 11.68 -8.56
CA TRP A 179 -0.31 12.35 -9.71
C TRP A 179 -0.26 11.47 -10.96
N TRP A 180 -1.05 10.41 -11.02
CA TRP A 180 -1.06 9.51 -12.17
C TRP A 180 -1.88 10.05 -13.33
N ASP A 181 -1.32 9.94 -14.52
CA ASP A 181 -2.03 10.12 -15.77
C ASP A 181 -2.60 8.77 -16.28
N TRP A 182 -3.16 8.80 -17.49
CA TRP A 182 -3.69 7.58 -18.11
C TRP A 182 -2.61 6.53 -18.40
N GLU A 183 -1.41 6.93 -18.80
CA GLU A 183 -0.36 5.99 -19.18
C GLU A 183 0.10 5.16 -17.97
N ARG A 184 0.23 5.81 -16.79
CA ARG A 184 0.54 5.10 -15.55
C ARG A 184 -0.63 4.22 -15.07
N TRP A 185 -1.88 4.68 -15.18
CA TRP A 185 -3.05 3.87 -14.88
C TRP A 185 -3.20 2.65 -15.79
N GLU A 186 -2.90 2.80 -17.09
CA GLU A 186 -2.94 1.68 -18.04
C GLU A 186 -2.01 0.55 -17.61
N LYS A 187 -0.77 0.89 -17.23
CA LYS A 187 0.20 -0.07 -16.71
C LYS A 187 -0.26 -0.72 -15.40
N GLU A 188 -0.89 0.03 -14.51
CA GLU A 188 -1.40 -0.54 -13.26
C GLU A 188 -2.52 -1.53 -13.51
N ILE A 189 -3.46 -1.23 -14.41
CA ILE A 189 -4.58 -2.13 -14.71
C ILE A 189 -4.07 -3.40 -15.43
N ASP A 190 -3.04 -3.28 -16.28
CA ASP A 190 -2.37 -4.44 -16.86
C ASP A 190 -1.68 -5.30 -15.77
N TRP A 191 -0.99 -4.67 -14.82
CA TRP A 191 -0.41 -5.38 -13.68
C TRP A 191 -1.49 -6.06 -12.84
N MET A 192 -2.59 -5.36 -12.52
CA MET A 192 -3.76 -5.93 -11.82
C MET A 192 -4.28 -7.18 -12.54
N ALA A 193 -4.44 -7.14 -13.87
CA ALA A 193 -4.92 -8.27 -14.65
C ALA A 193 -3.93 -9.46 -14.61
N LEU A 194 -2.62 -9.21 -14.73
CA LEU A 194 -1.58 -10.24 -14.60
C LEU A 194 -1.54 -10.87 -13.20
N GLN A 195 -1.80 -10.08 -12.15
CA GLN A 195 -1.88 -10.56 -10.77
C GLN A 195 -3.22 -11.23 -10.43
N GLY A 196 -4.16 -11.29 -11.38
CA GLY A 196 -5.46 -11.89 -11.15
C GLY A 196 -6.39 -11.06 -10.26
N ILE A 197 -6.20 -9.74 -10.19
CA ILE A 197 -7.11 -8.83 -9.47
C ILE A 197 -8.41 -8.67 -10.23
N ASN A 198 -9.53 -8.89 -9.55
CA ASN A 198 -10.86 -8.76 -10.13
C ASN A 198 -11.81 -7.84 -9.34
N LEU A 199 -11.40 -7.31 -8.18
CA LEU A 199 -12.20 -6.38 -7.37
C LEU A 199 -11.36 -5.14 -6.95
N PRO A 200 -10.92 -4.28 -7.89
CA PRO A 200 -10.14 -3.09 -7.57
C PRO A 200 -11.01 -1.90 -7.12
N LEU A 201 -10.49 -1.05 -6.22
CA LEU A 201 -11.11 0.27 -5.97
C LEU A 201 -10.99 1.18 -7.20
N ALA A 202 -11.97 2.07 -7.39
CA ALA A 202 -11.98 3.05 -8.48
C ALA A 202 -12.57 4.40 -8.01
N PHE A 203 -11.76 5.20 -7.30
CA PHE A 203 -12.19 6.44 -6.63
C PHE A 203 -11.86 7.73 -7.39
N THR A 204 -11.14 7.63 -8.51
CA THR A 204 -10.69 8.79 -9.29
C THR A 204 -11.88 9.67 -9.70
N GLY A 205 -11.77 10.99 -9.50
CA GLY A 205 -12.79 11.95 -9.93
C GLY A 205 -14.10 11.98 -9.15
N GLN A 206 -14.23 11.29 -8.01
CA GLN A 206 -15.48 11.28 -7.24
C GLN A 206 -15.94 12.67 -6.76
N GLU A 207 -15.02 13.62 -6.60
CA GLU A 207 -15.34 15.01 -6.25
C GLU A 207 -16.22 15.68 -7.33
N ALA A 208 -16.08 15.30 -8.60
CA ALA A 208 -16.93 15.79 -9.69
C ALA A 208 -18.37 15.26 -9.57
N ILE A 209 -18.55 14.05 -9.05
CA ILE A 209 -19.87 13.49 -8.76
C ILE A 209 -20.49 14.25 -7.58
N TRP A 210 -19.72 14.48 -6.51
CA TRP A 210 -20.18 15.28 -5.37
C TRP A 210 -20.60 16.69 -5.77
N GLN A 211 -19.82 17.36 -6.62
CA GLN A 211 -20.19 18.67 -7.15
C GLN A 211 -21.56 18.64 -7.84
N LYS A 212 -21.82 17.63 -8.69
CA LYS A 212 -23.12 17.48 -9.39
C LYS A 212 -24.28 17.19 -8.45
N VAL A 213 -24.06 16.37 -7.42
CA VAL A 213 -25.07 16.08 -6.40
C VAL A 213 -25.42 17.35 -5.62
N PHE A 214 -24.40 18.06 -5.11
CA PHE A 214 -24.62 19.27 -4.30
C PHE A 214 -25.20 20.44 -5.10
N GLN A 215 -24.94 20.52 -6.42
CA GLN A 215 -25.63 21.47 -7.30
C GLN A 215 -27.15 21.31 -7.27
N ARG A 216 -27.69 20.09 -7.08
CA ARG A 216 -29.15 19.87 -6.93
C ARG A 216 -29.74 20.50 -5.67
N TYR A 217 -28.90 20.79 -4.69
CA TYR A 217 -29.24 21.52 -3.47
C TYR A 217 -28.93 23.03 -3.58
N ASN A 218 -28.67 23.54 -4.79
CA ASN A 218 -28.24 24.91 -5.05
C ASN A 218 -26.94 25.30 -4.31
N ILE A 219 -26.07 24.34 -4.01
CA ILE A 219 -24.72 24.59 -3.46
C ILE A 219 -23.82 24.94 -4.64
N SER A 220 -23.19 26.11 -4.57
CA SER A 220 -22.31 26.62 -5.62
C SER A 220 -20.94 25.95 -5.57
N LYS A 221 -20.12 26.16 -6.61
CA LYS A 221 -18.73 25.70 -6.60
C LYS A 221 -17.94 26.29 -5.42
N SER A 222 -18.06 27.60 -5.17
CA SER A 222 -17.35 28.28 -4.09
C SER A 222 -17.78 27.81 -2.70
N ASP A 223 -19.01 27.32 -2.57
CA ASP A 223 -19.47 26.71 -1.31
C ASP A 223 -18.76 25.38 -0.99
N LEU A 224 -18.06 24.79 -1.97
CA LEU A 224 -17.29 23.56 -1.83
C LEU A 224 -15.77 23.81 -1.72
N ASP A 225 -15.31 25.07 -1.81
CA ASP A 225 -13.87 25.41 -1.78
C ASP A 225 -13.20 24.95 -0.47
N ASP A 226 -13.94 24.92 0.63
CA ASP A 226 -13.49 24.45 1.94
C ASP A 226 -13.90 23.00 2.26
N PHE A 227 -14.67 22.34 1.38
CA PHE A 227 -15.16 20.98 1.62
C PHE A 227 -14.15 19.91 1.18
N PHE A 228 -13.61 20.03 -0.03
CA PHE A 228 -12.63 19.08 -0.54
C PHE A 228 -11.22 19.39 0.00
N GLY A 229 -10.44 18.34 0.27
CA GLY A 229 -9.00 18.50 0.46
C GLY A 229 -8.29 18.84 -0.86
N GLY A 230 -7.02 19.23 -0.77
CA GLY A 230 -6.13 19.34 -1.93
C GLY A 230 -5.84 17.98 -2.56
N SER A 231 -5.33 17.99 -3.79
CA SER A 231 -5.14 16.80 -4.63
C SER A 231 -4.41 15.63 -3.93
N ALA A 232 -3.41 15.92 -3.11
CA ALA A 232 -2.65 14.90 -2.37
C ALA A 232 -3.33 14.40 -1.08
N PHE A 233 -4.42 15.03 -0.65
CA PHE A 233 -5.06 14.79 0.64
C PHE A 233 -6.49 14.27 0.52
N LEU A 234 -6.91 13.95 -0.71
CA LEU A 234 -8.29 13.58 -1.02
C LEU A 234 -8.77 12.36 -0.24
N ALA A 235 -7.92 11.33 -0.03
CA ALA A 235 -8.30 10.15 0.74
C ALA A 235 -8.87 10.49 2.13
N TRP A 236 -8.18 11.29 2.94
CA TRP A 236 -8.65 11.68 4.28
C TRP A 236 -9.84 12.63 4.25
N SER A 237 -9.98 13.43 3.19
CA SER A 237 -11.20 14.23 3.02
C SER A 237 -12.44 13.39 2.69
N ARG A 238 -12.27 12.32 1.89
CA ARG A 238 -13.33 11.37 1.53
C ARG A 238 -13.80 10.56 2.74
N MET A 239 -12.86 10.20 3.61
CA MET A 239 -13.10 9.51 4.89
C MET A 239 -13.53 10.47 6.02
N ALA A 240 -13.82 11.73 5.69
CA ALA A 240 -14.35 12.74 6.61
C ALA A 240 -13.41 13.16 7.75
N ASN A 241 -12.11 12.83 7.66
CA ASN A 241 -11.13 13.22 8.66
C ASN A 241 -10.73 14.72 8.57
N MET A 242 -10.68 15.25 7.34
CA MET A 242 -10.25 16.62 7.06
C MET A 242 -11.05 17.30 5.96
N HIS A 243 -10.92 18.62 5.85
CA HIS A 243 -11.48 19.42 4.76
C HIS A 243 -10.57 20.62 4.46
N GLY A 244 -10.62 21.15 3.24
CA GLY A 244 -9.93 22.39 2.81
C GLY A 244 -8.40 22.36 2.73
N TRP A 245 -7.71 21.50 3.48
CA TRP A 245 -6.25 21.45 3.55
C TRP A 245 -5.60 21.16 2.19
N GLY A 246 -4.73 22.06 1.72
CA GLY A 246 -4.07 21.98 0.41
C GLY A 246 -4.94 22.39 -0.78
N GLY A 247 -6.22 22.68 -0.57
CA GLY A 247 -7.17 23.16 -1.57
C GLY A 247 -7.12 24.68 -1.78
N PRO A 248 -8.13 25.28 -2.44
CA PRO A 248 -9.29 24.60 -3.05
C PRO A 248 -8.91 23.82 -4.32
N LEU A 249 -9.73 22.83 -4.70
CA LEU A 249 -9.56 22.11 -5.97
C LEU A 249 -10.03 22.95 -7.15
N PRO A 250 -9.20 23.14 -8.20
CA PRO A 250 -9.64 23.85 -9.41
C PRO A 250 -10.65 23.01 -10.21
N GLN A 251 -11.48 23.66 -11.04
CA GLN A 251 -12.46 22.92 -11.86
C GLN A 251 -11.78 21.98 -12.87
N SER A 252 -10.62 22.37 -13.38
CA SER A 252 -9.80 21.54 -14.27
C SER A 252 -9.48 20.18 -13.63
N TRP A 253 -9.21 20.14 -12.32
CA TRP A 253 -9.01 18.88 -11.60
C TRP A 253 -10.24 17.98 -11.67
N LEU A 254 -11.42 18.52 -11.32
CA LEU A 254 -12.67 17.74 -11.32
C LEU A 254 -12.97 17.19 -12.72
N ASP A 255 -12.82 18.02 -13.74
CA ASP A 255 -13.11 17.65 -15.13
C ASP A 255 -12.11 16.61 -15.67
N ASP A 256 -10.81 16.82 -15.44
CA ASP A 256 -9.73 15.93 -15.91
C ASP A 256 -9.78 14.57 -15.19
N GLN A 257 -10.02 14.57 -13.87
CA GLN A 257 -10.13 13.34 -13.08
C GLN A 257 -11.40 12.55 -13.42
N LEU A 258 -12.53 13.22 -13.71
CA LEU A 258 -13.74 12.55 -14.20
C LEU A 258 -13.48 11.87 -15.56
N ALA A 259 -12.77 12.55 -16.47
CA ALA A 259 -12.40 11.98 -17.76
C ALA A 259 -11.44 10.78 -17.60
N LEU A 260 -10.48 10.87 -16.68
CA LEU A 260 -9.56 9.79 -16.36
C LEU A 260 -10.29 8.57 -15.80
N GLN A 261 -11.21 8.77 -14.85
CA GLN A 261 -12.02 7.69 -14.26
C GLN A 261 -12.83 6.93 -15.31
N LYS A 262 -13.43 7.62 -16.28
CA LYS A 262 -14.16 6.95 -17.37
C LYS A 262 -13.25 6.03 -18.19
N LYS A 263 -11.97 6.39 -18.40
CA LYS A 263 -10.99 5.51 -19.05
C LYS A 263 -10.60 4.32 -18.16
N ILE A 264 -10.37 4.56 -16.88
CA ILE A 264 -10.05 3.52 -15.88
C ILE A 264 -11.16 2.46 -15.85
N LEU A 265 -12.40 2.89 -15.63
CA LEU A 265 -13.56 1.99 -15.59
C LEU A 265 -13.72 1.23 -16.91
N SER A 266 -13.61 1.92 -18.05
CA SER A 266 -13.70 1.26 -19.35
C SER A 266 -12.67 0.12 -19.51
N ARG A 267 -11.43 0.31 -19.03
CA ARG A 267 -10.40 -0.72 -19.13
C ARG A 267 -10.61 -1.85 -18.12
N MET A 268 -10.99 -1.54 -16.89
CA MET A 268 -11.31 -2.55 -15.88
C MET A 268 -12.46 -3.46 -16.36
N TYR A 269 -13.54 -2.86 -16.89
CA TYR A 269 -14.63 -3.63 -17.47
C TYR A 269 -14.22 -4.44 -18.70
N ALA A 270 -13.31 -3.92 -19.54
CA ALA A 270 -12.78 -4.67 -20.68
C ALA A 270 -12.03 -5.93 -20.24
N PHE A 271 -11.44 -5.98 -19.05
CA PHE A 271 -10.87 -7.22 -18.50
C PHE A 271 -11.89 -8.12 -17.77
N GLY A 272 -13.12 -7.63 -17.53
CA GLY A 272 -14.11 -8.32 -16.70
C GLY A 272 -13.85 -8.18 -15.19
N MET A 273 -13.19 -7.08 -14.77
CA MET A 273 -13.06 -6.71 -13.36
C MET A 273 -14.37 -6.10 -12.83
N PHE A 274 -14.48 -6.05 -11.51
CA PHE A 274 -15.57 -5.45 -10.76
C PHE A 274 -15.08 -4.20 -10.02
N PRO A 275 -15.03 -3.02 -10.67
CA PRO A 275 -14.60 -1.80 -10.00
C PRO A 275 -15.52 -1.46 -8.82
N VAL A 276 -14.93 -1.17 -7.67
CA VAL A 276 -15.64 -0.72 -6.48
C VAL A 276 -15.74 0.81 -6.52
N LEU A 277 -16.97 1.31 -6.60
CA LEU A 277 -17.26 2.74 -6.64
C LEU A 277 -17.49 3.29 -5.22
N PRO A 278 -17.27 4.59 -4.96
CA PRO A 278 -17.58 5.17 -3.65
C PRO A 278 -19.09 5.23 -3.39
N ALA A 279 -19.47 5.45 -2.14
CA ALA A 279 -20.84 5.76 -1.72
C ALA A 279 -20.84 6.83 -0.61
N PHE A 280 -22.03 7.36 -0.31
CA PHE A 280 -22.19 8.41 0.69
C PHE A 280 -22.01 7.88 2.12
N SER A 281 -21.06 8.49 2.82
CA SER A 281 -20.71 8.16 4.21
C SER A 281 -21.36 9.08 5.26
N GLY A 282 -22.15 10.07 4.84
CA GLY A 282 -22.75 11.05 5.76
C GLY A 282 -22.01 12.38 5.86
N ASN A 283 -20.78 12.48 5.36
CA ASN A 283 -20.00 13.72 5.38
C ASN A 283 -20.59 14.78 4.44
N ILE A 284 -20.83 15.99 4.93
CA ILE A 284 -21.49 17.07 4.19
C ILE A 284 -20.74 18.40 4.29
N PRO A 285 -20.85 19.28 3.27
CA PRO A 285 -20.32 20.65 3.35
C PRO A 285 -21.15 21.51 4.30
N ASP A 286 -20.53 22.51 4.92
CA ASP A 286 -21.21 23.48 5.81
C ASP A 286 -22.37 24.22 5.11
N ALA A 287 -22.24 24.45 3.80
CA ALA A 287 -23.30 25.05 2.99
C ALA A 287 -24.60 24.24 2.99
N LEU A 288 -24.54 22.91 3.11
CA LEU A 288 -25.72 22.07 3.23
C LEU A 288 -26.45 22.33 4.56
N ARG A 289 -25.71 22.45 5.66
CA ARG A 289 -26.25 22.82 6.98
C ARG A 289 -26.95 24.18 6.95
N SER A 290 -26.34 25.15 6.28
CA SER A 290 -26.92 26.49 6.12
C SER A 290 -28.24 26.48 5.32
N LYS A 291 -28.38 25.58 4.34
CA LYS A 291 -29.59 25.42 3.53
C LYS A 291 -30.68 24.59 4.21
N PHE A 292 -30.28 23.62 5.02
CA PHE A 292 -31.17 22.72 5.76
C PHE A 292 -30.94 22.89 7.26
N PRO A 293 -31.36 24.01 7.88
CA PRO A 293 -31.09 24.30 9.28
C PRO A 293 -31.81 23.36 10.26
N SER A 294 -32.82 22.62 9.80
CA SER A 294 -33.49 21.57 10.57
C SER A 294 -32.82 20.19 10.45
N ALA A 295 -31.83 20.04 9.58
CA ALA A 295 -31.11 18.79 9.42
C ALA A 295 -30.35 18.45 10.70
N LYS A 296 -30.39 17.18 11.10
CA LYS A 296 -29.63 16.70 12.24
C LYS A 296 -28.18 16.49 11.83
N VAL A 297 -27.30 17.40 12.26
CA VAL A 297 -25.88 17.37 11.91
C VAL A 297 -25.05 17.35 13.18
N THR A 298 -24.06 16.47 13.22
CA THR A 298 -23.06 16.39 14.28
C THR A 298 -21.72 16.87 13.74
N HIS A 299 -20.94 17.56 14.57
CA HIS A 299 -19.57 17.92 14.23
C HIS A 299 -18.64 16.80 14.73
N LEU A 300 -17.81 16.26 13.85
CA LEU A 300 -16.85 15.22 14.23
C LEU A 300 -15.74 15.77 15.13
N GLY A 301 -15.03 14.85 15.79
CA GLY A 301 -13.93 15.17 16.69
C GLY A 301 -12.69 15.69 15.97
N ASN A 302 -11.70 16.15 16.77
CA ASN A 302 -10.42 16.55 16.23
C ASN A 302 -9.67 15.37 15.61
N TRP A 303 -9.21 15.56 14.38
CA TRP A 303 -8.33 14.63 13.70
C TRP A 303 -6.97 15.32 13.45
N PHE A 304 -6.00 15.02 14.30
CA PHE A 304 -4.58 15.41 14.21
C PHE A 304 -4.21 16.89 14.02
N THR A 305 -5.15 17.85 14.12
CA THR A 305 -4.78 19.28 14.02
C THR A 305 -3.97 19.74 15.22
N VAL A 306 -3.01 20.63 14.96
CA VAL A 306 -2.20 21.23 16.00
C VAL A 306 -3.05 22.15 16.88
N ASP A 307 -2.85 22.06 18.20
CA ASP A 307 -3.63 22.78 19.22
C ASP A 307 -5.14 22.51 19.18
N SER A 308 -5.56 21.39 18.56
CA SER A 308 -6.98 21.05 18.33
C SER A 308 -7.75 22.14 17.59
N ASN A 309 -7.09 22.85 16.68
CA ASN A 309 -7.70 23.91 15.89
C ASN A 309 -8.61 23.32 14.79
N PRO A 310 -9.94 23.54 14.83
CA PRO A 310 -10.88 22.89 13.92
C PRO A 310 -10.82 23.39 12.48
N ARG A 311 -9.83 24.22 12.12
CA ARG A 311 -9.71 24.88 10.82
C ARG A 311 -9.72 23.93 9.61
N TRP A 312 -9.19 22.72 9.77
CA TRP A 312 -8.97 21.77 8.67
C TRP A 312 -9.51 20.36 8.93
N CYS A 313 -10.21 20.14 10.04
CA CYS A 313 -10.69 18.83 10.50
C CYS A 313 -12.18 18.88 10.81
N CYS A 314 -12.65 17.88 11.56
CA CYS A 314 -13.82 18.07 12.38
C CYS A 314 -15.06 18.33 11.51
N THR A 315 -15.19 17.49 10.48
CA THR A 315 -16.19 17.65 9.43
C THR A 315 -17.62 17.51 9.96
N TYR A 316 -18.60 17.91 9.14
CA TYR A 316 -20.01 17.79 9.48
C TYR A 316 -20.55 16.43 9.03
N LEU A 317 -21.04 15.65 9.98
CA LEU A 317 -21.71 14.39 9.75
C LEU A 317 -23.22 14.56 9.82
N LEU A 318 -23.91 14.28 8.71
CA LEU A 318 -25.37 14.15 8.67
C LEU A 318 -25.80 12.89 9.43
N ASP A 319 -26.76 13.03 10.35
CA ASP A 319 -27.26 11.93 11.14
C ASP A 319 -28.08 10.95 10.28
N ALA A 320 -27.86 9.66 10.47
CA ALA A 320 -28.54 8.60 9.71
C ALA A 320 -30.06 8.53 9.89
N SER A 321 -30.60 9.14 10.95
CA SER A 321 -32.06 9.27 11.14
C SER A 321 -32.67 10.44 10.36
N ASP A 322 -31.84 11.32 9.80
CA ASP A 322 -32.32 12.42 8.97
C ASP A 322 -32.77 11.91 7.58
N PRO A 323 -33.95 12.28 7.09
CA PRO A 323 -34.41 11.89 5.75
C PRO A 323 -33.45 12.25 4.63
N LEU A 324 -32.69 13.35 4.77
CA LEU A 324 -31.70 13.78 3.78
C LEU A 324 -30.58 12.76 3.60
N PHE A 325 -30.29 11.92 4.60
CA PHE A 325 -29.19 10.97 4.55
C PHE A 325 -29.38 9.95 3.42
N VAL A 326 -30.55 9.31 3.39
CA VAL A 326 -30.89 8.32 2.35
C VAL A 326 -31.10 9.01 1.01
N GLU A 327 -31.67 10.21 0.98
CA GLU A 327 -31.87 10.98 -0.25
C GLU A 327 -30.54 11.33 -0.94
N ILE A 328 -29.57 11.85 -0.19
CA ILE A 328 -28.24 12.18 -0.73
C ILE A 328 -27.51 10.93 -1.16
N GLY A 329 -27.56 9.86 -0.36
CA GLY A 329 -26.99 8.56 -0.71
C GLY A 329 -27.54 8.03 -2.03
N LYS A 330 -28.86 8.06 -2.19
CA LYS A 330 -29.54 7.69 -3.44
C LYS A 330 -29.03 8.50 -4.62
N LEU A 331 -29.06 9.82 -4.50
CA LEU A 331 -28.69 10.73 -5.57
C LEU A 331 -27.24 10.55 -6.00
N PHE A 332 -26.34 10.25 -5.06
CA PHE A 332 -24.95 9.98 -5.36
C PHE A 332 -24.78 8.71 -6.21
N ILE A 333 -25.44 7.61 -5.85
CA ILE A 333 -25.42 6.38 -6.65
C ILE A 333 -26.02 6.60 -8.05
N GLU A 334 -27.18 7.26 -8.13
CA GLU A 334 -27.82 7.58 -9.41
C GLU A 334 -26.95 8.45 -10.31
N GLU A 335 -26.23 9.44 -9.74
CA GLU A 335 -25.34 10.30 -10.51
C GLU A 335 -24.10 9.55 -11.00
N GLN A 336 -23.54 8.65 -10.19
CA GLN A 336 -22.45 7.76 -10.64
C GLN A 336 -22.88 6.88 -11.80
N ILE A 337 -24.02 6.20 -11.68
CA ILE A 337 -24.55 5.33 -12.75
C ILE A 337 -24.80 6.14 -14.03
N ARG A 338 -25.35 7.36 -13.90
CA ARG A 338 -25.55 8.25 -15.04
C ARG A 338 -24.24 8.66 -15.71
N GLU A 339 -23.23 9.01 -14.93
CA GLU A 339 -21.96 9.51 -15.45
C GLU A 339 -21.08 8.42 -16.06
N TYR A 340 -21.08 7.24 -15.46
CA TYR A 340 -20.23 6.12 -15.86
C TYR A 340 -20.95 5.14 -16.80
N GLY A 341 -22.28 5.19 -16.87
CA GLY A 341 -23.11 4.34 -17.71
C GLY A 341 -23.40 2.95 -17.15
N GLY A 342 -22.94 2.65 -15.93
CA GLY A 342 -23.11 1.35 -15.27
C GLY A 342 -22.31 1.26 -13.97
N THR A 343 -22.37 0.10 -13.32
CA THR A 343 -21.73 -0.20 -12.05
C THR A 343 -21.42 -1.70 -11.95
N SER A 344 -20.60 -2.10 -10.98
CA SER A 344 -20.44 -3.51 -10.59
C SER A 344 -21.30 -3.88 -9.37
N HIS A 345 -22.18 -2.97 -8.94
CA HIS A 345 -23.02 -3.09 -7.74
C HIS A 345 -22.23 -3.20 -6.44
N VAL A 346 -20.93 -2.94 -6.43
CA VAL A 346 -20.11 -2.95 -5.21
C VAL A 346 -19.69 -1.52 -4.90
N TYR A 347 -20.03 -1.07 -3.70
CA TYR A 347 -19.78 0.30 -3.26
C TYR A 347 -19.00 0.33 -1.96
N ASN A 348 -17.94 1.13 -1.91
CA ASN A 348 -17.19 1.37 -0.70
C ASN A 348 -17.68 2.62 0.04
N CYS A 349 -17.76 2.51 1.37
CA CYS A 349 -18.15 3.61 2.23
C CYS A 349 -17.60 3.38 3.64
N ASP A 350 -16.77 4.31 4.11
CA ASP A 350 -16.14 4.26 5.42
C ASP A 350 -16.30 5.62 6.12
N THR A 351 -17.27 5.73 7.02
CA THR A 351 -17.54 6.97 7.77
C THR A 351 -16.63 7.13 8.99
N PHE A 352 -16.26 6.01 9.60
CA PHE A 352 -15.63 5.95 10.92
C PHE A 352 -14.24 5.34 10.88
N ASP A 353 -13.56 5.50 9.75
CA ASP A 353 -12.14 5.20 9.65
C ASP A 353 -11.36 6.32 10.37
N GLU A 354 -10.81 5.97 11.54
CA GLU A 354 -10.17 6.90 12.49
C GLU A 354 -11.05 8.09 12.95
N ASN A 355 -12.37 7.96 12.82
CA ASN A 355 -13.37 8.85 13.43
C ASN A 355 -14.27 8.05 14.37
N THR A 356 -14.39 8.48 15.62
CA THR A 356 -15.25 7.77 16.60
C THR A 356 -16.73 8.18 16.41
N PRO A 357 -17.67 7.21 16.37
CA PRO A 357 -19.09 7.53 16.33
C PRO A 357 -19.54 8.37 17.54
N PRO A 358 -20.52 9.28 17.38
CA PRO A 358 -20.92 10.16 18.48
C PRO A 358 -21.62 9.45 19.63
N LEU A 359 -22.20 8.26 19.39
CA LEU A 359 -22.93 7.47 20.37
C LEU A 359 -22.51 5.99 20.29
N SER A 360 -22.25 5.38 21.45
CA SER A 360 -21.91 3.96 21.56
C SER A 360 -23.12 3.03 21.70
N ASP A 361 -24.35 3.55 21.66
CA ASP A 361 -25.57 2.73 21.73
C ASP A 361 -25.66 1.79 20.51
N PRO A 362 -25.70 0.46 20.70
CA PRO A 362 -25.89 -0.49 19.61
C PRO A 362 -27.10 -0.17 18.71
N ASN A 363 -28.19 0.41 19.23
CA ASN A 363 -29.35 0.77 18.40
C ASN A 363 -29.05 1.92 17.43
N TYR A 364 -28.26 2.90 17.89
CA TYR A 364 -27.79 3.99 17.03
C TYR A 364 -26.87 3.45 15.94
N ILE A 365 -25.88 2.63 16.30
CA ILE A 365 -24.94 2.01 15.36
C ILE A 365 -25.65 1.15 14.33
N SER A 366 -26.63 0.34 14.75
CA SER A 366 -27.43 -0.47 13.85
C SER A 366 -28.26 0.39 12.90
N SER A 367 -28.88 1.47 13.40
CA SER A 367 -29.66 2.39 12.57
C SER A 367 -28.81 3.11 11.55
N LEU A 368 -27.59 3.50 11.94
CA LEU A 368 -26.61 4.10 11.05
C LEU A 368 -26.22 3.14 9.92
N GLY A 369 -25.75 1.93 10.25
CA GLY A 369 -25.36 0.97 9.22
C GLY A 369 -26.51 0.63 8.27
N ALA A 370 -27.73 0.51 8.80
CA ALA A 370 -28.93 0.29 7.99
C ALA A 370 -29.29 1.51 7.10
N ALA A 371 -29.08 2.75 7.56
CA ALA A 371 -29.32 3.95 6.75
C ALA A 371 -28.28 4.11 5.64
N THR A 372 -27.00 3.89 5.95
CA THR A 372 -25.89 3.87 4.97
C THR A 372 -26.16 2.87 3.86
N PHE A 373 -26.49 1.62 4.23
CA PHE A 373 -26.84 0.62 3.23
C PHE A 373 -28.12 0.95 2.46
N ARG A 374 -29.17 1.47 3.12
CA ARG A 374 -30.39 1.92 2.41
C ARG A 374 -30.14 3.05 1.43
N GLY A 375 -29.22 3.97 1.75
CA GLY A 375 -28.76 5.01 0.83
C GLY A 375 -28.24 4.39 -0.48
N MET A 376 -27.35 3.40 -0.36
CA MET A 376 -26.84 2.66 -1.52
C MET A 376 -27.95 1.91 -2.26
N GLN A 377 -28.71 1.09 -1.53
CA GLN A 377 -29.76 0.22 -2.07
C GLN A 377 -30.84 1.01 -2.81
N SER A 378 -31.16 2.22 -2.35
CA SER A 378 -32.20 3.04 -2.97
C SER A 378 -31.82 3.64 -4.33
N GLY A 379 -30.52 3.65 -4.67
CA GLY A 379 -30.02 3.97 -6.01
C GLY A 379 -29.64 2.74 -6.84
N ASP A 380 -29.40 1.60 -6.19
CA ASP A 380 -29.06 0.32 -6.82
C ASP A 380 -29.56 -0.86 -5.97
N ASP A 381 -30.64 -1.52 -6.42
CA ASP A 381 -31.29 -2.63 -5.70
C ASP A 381 -30.34 -3.81 -5.42
N ASP A 382 -29.25 -3.93 -6.18
CA ASP A 382 -28.26 -5.02 -6.11
C ASP A 382 -26.98 -4.64 -5.35
N ALA A 383 -26.90 -3.41 -4.82
CA ALA A 383 -25.78 -2.89 -4.06
C ALA A 383 -25.22 -3.82 -2.96
N ILE A 384 -23.92 -4.03 -2.98
CA ILE A 384 -23.11 -4.65 -1.93
C ILE A 384 -22.27 -3.54 -1.31
N TRP A 385 -22.27 -3.44 0.01
CA TRP A 385 -21.39 -2.54 0.74
C TRP A 385 -20.06 -3.23 1.02
N LEU A 386 -18.98 -2.68 0.47
CA LEU A 386 -17.60 -3.01 0.82
C LEU A 386 -17.09 -2.05 1.90
N MET A 387 -16.70 -2.57 3.07
CA MET A 387 -16.30 -1.75 4.23
C MET A 387 -14.90 -2.12 4.69
N GLN A 388 -14.10 -1.13 5.10
CA GLN A 388 -12.82 -1.35 5.77
C GLN A 388 -13.03 -1.79 7.22
N GLY A 389 -12.39 -2.88 7.62
CA GLY A 389 -12.41 -3.40 8.99
C GLY A 389 -11.42 -2.72 9.95
N TRP A 390 -10.62 -1.75 9.48
CA TRP A 390 -9.55 -1.11 10.26
C TRP A 390 -10.03 -0.54 11.60
N LEU A 391 -11.19 0.12 11.59
CA LEU A 391 -11.84 0.63 12.80
C LEU A 391 -12.00 -0.40 13.93
N PHE A 392 -12.22 -1.69 13.62
CA PHE A 392 -12.33 -2.74 14.63
C PHE A 392 -11.00 -3.11 15.29
N SER A 393 -9.88 -2.84 14.62
CA SER A 393 -8.52 -3.06 15.14
C SER A 393 -7.92 -1.82 15.79
N TYR A 394 -8.34 -0.63 15.35
CA TYR A 394 -7.73 0.64 15.72
C TYR A 394 -8.41 1.31 16.93
N ASP A 395 -9.74 1.44 16.90
CA ASP A 395 -10.47 2.25 17.88
C ASP A 395 -11.10 1.35 18.97
N PRO A 396 -10.73 1.52 20.26
CA PRO A 396 -11.29 0.75 21.36
C PRO A 396 -12.79 0.97 21.56
N PHE A 397 -13.41 1.94 20.88
CA PHE A 397 -14.86 2.11 20.79
C PHE A 397 -15.59 0.85 20.33
N TRP A 398 -14.99 0.07 19.42
CA TRP A 398 -15.63 -1.06 18.77
C TRP A 398 -15.57 -2.34 19.61
N GLU A 399 -16.30 -2.33 20.73
CA GLU A 399 -16.53 -3.54 21.53
C GLU A 399 -17.50 -4.52 20.82
N PRO A 400 -17.55 -5.80 21.24
CA PRO A 400 -18.38 -6.81 20.56
C PRO A 400 -19.86 -6.43 20.33
N PRO A 401 -20.57 -5.72 21.23
CA PRO A 401 -21.94 -5.27 20.96
C PRO A 401 -22.05 -4.27 19.81
N GLN A 402 -21.13 -3.31 19.70
CA GLN A 402 -21.10 -2.28 18.66
C GLN A 402 -20.70 -2.88 17.32
N MET A 403 -19.67 -3.74 17.31
CA MET A 403 -19.28 -4.50 16.12
C MET A 403 -20.47 -5.30 15.57
N LYS A 404 -21.13 -6.07 16.44
CA LYS A 404 -22.30 -6.87 16.06
C LYS A 404 -23.43 -5.99 15.54
N ALA A 405 -23.69 -4.84 16.17
CA ALA A 405 -24.74 -3.92 15.74
C ALA A 405 -24.52 -3.39 14.32
N LEU A 406 -23.28 -3.05 13.98
CA LEU A 406 -22.93 -2.59 12.63
C LEU A 406 -23.01 -3.73 11.61
N LEU A 407 -22.33 -4.85 11.88
CA LEU A 407 -22.23 -5.98 10.94
C LEU A 407 -23.59 -6.64 10.67
N HIS A 408 -24.49 -6.64 11.65
CA HIS A 408 -25.84 -7.21 11.50
C HIS A 408 -26.90 -6.19 11.07
N SER A 409 -26.52 -4.93 10.80
CA SER A 409 -27.44 -3.91 10.29
C SER A 409 -27.80 -4.11 8.81
N VAL A 410 -27.04 -4.96 8.12
CA VAL A 410 -27.17 -5.22 6.68
C VAL A 410 -27.47 -6.71 6.45
N PRO A 411 -28.32 -7.07 5.46
CA PRO A 411 -28.59 -8.47 5.17
C PRO A 411 -27.32 -9.26 4.84
N VAL A 412 -27.26 -10.52 5.29
CA VAL A 412 -26.15 -11.43 5.02
C VAL A 412 -25.91 -11.54 3.51
N GLY A 413 -24.64 -11.39 3.08
CA GLY A 413 -24.25 -11.39 1.67
C GLY A 413 -24.43 -10.05 0.95
N ARG A 414 -24.88 -8.99 1.63
CA ARG A 414 -24.93 -7.61 1.12
C ARG A 414 -23.85 -6.69 1.70
N MET A 415 -22.97 -7.23 2.54
CA MET A 415 -21.79 -6.55 3.08
C MET A 415 -20.57 -7.46 2.91
N ILE A 416 -19.45 -6.90 2.47
CA ILE A 416 -18.13 -7.52 2.45
C ILE A 416 -17.22 -6.66 3.33
N VAL A 417 -16.56 -7.27 4.31
CA VAL A 417 -15.64 -6.57 5.22
C VAL A 417 -14.21 -6.90 4.82
N LEU A 418 -13.41 -5.87 4.58
CA LEU A 418 -11.98 -5.98 4.34
C LEU A 418 -11.27 -6.00 5.71
N ASP A 419 -10.87 -7.16 6.22
CA ASP A 419 -9.97 -7.22 7.39
C ASP A 419 -8.59 -6.75 6.98
N LEU A 420 -8.38 -5.45 7.15
CA LEU A 420 -7.41 -4.70 6.38
C LEU A 420 -5.96 -5.08 6.69
N TYR A 421 -5.69 -5.70 7.86
CA TYR A 421 -4.36 -6.00 8.40
C TYR A 421 -4.24 -7.46 8.88
N ALA A 422 -4.84 -8.39 8.15
CA ALA A 422 -5.02 -9.78 8.58
C ALA A 422 -3.72 -10.59 8.69
N GLU A 423 -2.66 -10.17 8.00
CA GLU A 423 -1.35 -10.84 8.03
C GLU A 423 -0.59 -10.61 9.35
N VAL A 424 -0.95 -9.56 10.10
CA VAL A 424 -0.35 -9.24 11.42
C VAL A 424 -1.38 -9.29 12.54
N LYS A 425 -2.55 -8.66 12.36
CA LYS A 425 -3.62 -8.54 13.36
C LYS A 425 -4.98 -8.95 12.78
N PRO A 426 -5.19 -10.26 12.59
CA PRO A 426 -6.44 -10.75 12.02
C PRO A 426 -7.65 -10.50 12.91
N ILE A 427 -8.59 -9.70 12.39
CA ILE A 427 -9.96 -9.58 12.94
C ILE A 427 -10.79 -10.78 12.50
N TRP A 428 -10.39 -11.51 11.45
CA TRP A 428 -11.15 -12.59 10.83
C TRP A 428 -11.42 -13.81 11.72
N ILE A 429 -10.70 -13.95 12.83
CA ILE A 429 -11.13 -14.82 13.95
C ILE A 429 -12.59 -14.49 14.36
N ASN A 430 -13.09 -13.31 13.96
CA ASN A 430 -14.45 -12.80 13.97
C ASN A 430 -14.97 -12.18 12.62
N SER A 431 -14.32 -12.31 11.43
CA SER A 431 -14.72 -11.77 10.07
C SER A 431 -13.88 -12.30 8.84
N ASP A 432 -13.70 -11.62 7.68
CA ASP A 432 -13.00 -12.09 6.42
C ASP A 432 -11.53 -11.56 6.27
N GLN A 433 -10.72 -11.75 5.19
CA GLN A 433 -9.25 -11.41 5.16
C GLN A 433 -8.75 -10.41 4.06
N CYS A 434 -7.83 -9.48 4.40
CA CYS A 434 -6.98 -8.68 3.50
C CYS A 434 -5.56 -8.43 4.08
N MET A 435 -4.56 -8.17 3.23
CA MET A 435 -3.19 -7.85 3.66
C MET A 435 -2.92 -6.34 3.55
N LEU A 436 -2.54 -5.66 4.65
CA LEU A 436 -2.19 -4.23 4.62
C LEU A 436 -0.74 -4.05 4.14
N HIS A 437 0.19 -4.70 4.82
CA HIS A 437 1.64 -4.66 4.65
C HIS A 437 2.30 -3.29 4.87
N ASN A 438 1.95 -2.29 4.04
CA ASN A 438 2.64 -1.00 4.02
C ASN A 438 1.74 0.15 4.50
N PHE A 439 2.32 1.02 5.32
CA PHE A 439 1.73 2.27 5.78
C PHE A 439 2.41 3.45 5.04
N ALA A 440 1.62 4.38 4.52
CA ALA A 440 2.06 5.63 3.92
C ALA A 440 3.08 5.59 2.75
N ALA A 441 3.26 4.44 2.08
CA ALA A 441 4.31 4.23 1.07
C ALA A 441 5.73 4.46 1.64
N ASP A 442 5.97 4.17 2.92
CA ASP A 442 7.31 4.25 3.49
C ASP A 442 8.27 3.19 2.91
N PHE A 443 9.57 3.45 3.02
CA PHE A 443 10.63 2.62 2.43
C PHE A 443 11.35 1.84 3.52
N GLU A 444 10.78 0.71 3.92
CA GLU A 444 11.38 -0.27 4.83
C GLU A 444 11.34 -1.65 4.15
N MET A 445 12.43 -2.42 4.21
CA MET A 445 12.40 -3.80 3.73
C MET A 445 11.77 -4.68 4.81
N TYR A 446 10.50 -5.01 4.62
CA TYR A 446 9.65 -5.66 5.61
C TYR A 446 8.75 -6.70 4.94
N GLY A 447 8.38 -7.72 5.72
CA GLY A 447 7.32 -8.63 5.34
C GLY A 447 7.11 -9.75 6.35
N VAL A 448 6.01 -10.48 6.15
CA VAL A 448 5.56 -11.60 6.97
C VAL A 448 5.22 -12.79 6.05
N LEU A 449 6.16 -13.21 5.20
CA LEU A 449 5.88 -14.14 4.09
C LEU A 449 5.24 -15.47 4.55
N ASP A 450 5.59 -15.96 5.74
CA ASP A 450 4.95 -17.12 6.35
C ASP A 450 3.44 -16.92 6.53
N MET A 451 3.04 -15.77 7.08
CA MET A 451 1.63 -15.41 7.28
C MET A 451 0.91 -15.10 5.97
N VAL A 452 1.59 -14.51 4.99
CA VAL A 452 1.03 -14.27 3.65
C VAL A 452 0.70 -15.59 2.95
N SER A 453 1.57 -16.61 3.05
CA SER A 453 1.35 -17.93 2.44
C SER A 453 0.31 -18.78 3.18
N SER A 454 0.29 -18.73 4.51
CA SER A 454 -0.57 -19.58 5.34
C SER A 454 -1.94 -18.97 5.61
N GLY A 455 -2.00 -17.66 5.90
CA GLY A 455 -3.18 -16.93 6.35
C GLY A 455 -4.42 -17.16 5.48
N PRO A 456 -4.37 -16.93 4.15
CA PRO A 456 -5.50 -17.16 3.25
C PRO A 456 -6.03 -18.61 3.25
N ILE A 457 -5.13 -19.58 3.43
CA ILE A 457 -5.50 -21.00 3.46
C ILE A 457 -6.19 -21.32 4.79
N ASP A 458 -5.61 -20.83 5.89
CA ASP A 458 -6.10 -21.08 7.24
C ASP A 458 -7.48 -20.44 7.48
N ALA A 459 -7.70 -19.20 7.04
CA ALA A 459 -9.03 -18.57 7.14
C ALA A 459 -10.08 -19.31 6.31
N ARG A 460 -9.76 -19.71 5.08
CA ARG A 460 -10.72 -20.43 4.23
C ARG A 460 -11.09 -21.80 4.79
N LEU A 461 -10.14 -22.48 5.43
CA LEU A 461 -10.35 -23.81 6.03
C LEU A 461 -10.91 -23.75 7.46
N SER A 462 -10.97 -22.57 8.06
CA SER A 462 -11.52 -22.37 9.41
C SER A 462 -13.01 -22.75 9.49
N ALA A 463 -13.44 -23.18 10.67
CA ALA A 463 -14.82 -23.59 10.90
C ALA A 463 -15.78 -22.39 10.71
N ASN A 464 -16.84 -22.58 9.93
CA ASN A 464 -17.82 -21.54 9.59
C ASN A 464 -17.26 -20.33 8.82
N SER A 465 -16.07 -20.45 8.20
CA SER A 465 -15.46 -19.37 7.41
C SER A 465 -16.45 -18.73 6.43
N THR A 466 -16.56 -17.41 6.48
CA THR A 466 -17.32 -16.60 5.51
C THR A 466 -16.44 -16.05 4.40
N MET A 467 -15.15 -16.42 4.37
CA MET A 467 -14.16 -15.84 3.47
C MET A 467 -14.57 -15.99 2.00
N VAL A 468 -14.77 -14.86 1.33
CA VAL A 468 -15.15 -14.80 -0.10
C VAL A 468 -14.00 -14.37 -1.02
N GLY A 469 -12.88 -13.92 -0.46
CA GLY A 469 -11.76 -13.37 -1.23
C GLY A 469 -10.45 -13.26 -0.45
N VAL A 470 -9.41 -12.89 -1.19
CA VAL A 470 -8.12 -12.41 -0.68
C VAL A 470 -7.88 -11.00 -1.20
N GLY A 471 -7.05 -10.21 -0.54
CA GLY A 471 -6.84 -8.82 -0.95
C GLY A 471 -5.52 -8.22 -0.55
N MET A 472 -5.12 -7.18 -1.28
CA MET A 472 -3.99 -6.33 -0.94
C MET A 472 -4.48 -4.89 -0.72
N SER A 473 -4.33 -4.38 0.49
CA SER A 473 -4.87 -3.10 0.98
C SER A 473 -3.78 -2.17 1.53
N MET A 474 -2.63 -2.15 0.87
CA MET A 474 -1.52 -1.28 1.23
C MET A 474 -1.86 0.19 1.09
N GLU A 475 -1.42 1.01 2.04
CA GLU A 475 -1.55 2.46 1.93
C GLU A 475 -0.70 3.02 0.78
N GLY A 476 0.41 2.37 0.47
CA GLY A 476 1.34 2.74 -0.58
C GLY A 476 1.90 1.54 -1.33
N ILE A 477 2.14 1.71 -2.63
CA ILE A 477 2.70 0.66 -3.51
C ILE A 477 4.14 0.99 -3.92
N GLU A 478 4.71 0.23 -4.86
CA GLU A 478 6.06 0.46 -5.41
C GLU A 478 7.20 0.21 -4.40
N GLN A 479 6.99 -0.73 -3.47
CA GLN A 479 8.01 -1.26 -2.56
C GLN A 479 7.83 -2.79 -2.38
N ASN A 480 8.81 -3.47 -1.76
CA ASN A 480 8.78 -4.90 -1.37
C ASN A 480 8.09 -5.85 -2.38
N PRO A 481 8.51 -5.89 -3.67
CA PRO A 481 7.80 -6.61 -4.73
C PRO A 481 7.61 -8.11 -4.47
N ILE A 482 8.49 -8.74 -3.68
CA ILE A 482 8.38 -10.15 -3.29
C ILE A 482 7.07 -10.45 -2.53
N VAL A 483 6.63 -9.53 -1.67
CA VAL A 483 5.44 -9.70 -0.85
C VAL A 483 4.19 -9.71 -1.74
N TYR A 484 4.14 -8.79 -2.70
CA TYR A 484 2.99 -8.65 -3.62
C TYR A 484 2.98 -9.73 -4.71
N ASP A 485 4.14 -10.22 -5.14
CA ASP A 485 4.25 -11.41 -6.02
C ASP A 485 3.71 -12.67 -5.32
N LEU A 486 3.97 -12.84 -4.01
CA LEU A 486 3.42 -13.95 -3.25
C LEU A 486 1.92 -13.78 -3.00
N MET A 487 1.49 -12.64 -2.46
CA MET A 487 0.11 -12.43 -2.02
C MET A 487 -0.90 -12.55 -3.17
N SER A 488 -0.57 -12.03 -4.35
CA SER A 488 -1.41 -12.19 -5.54
C SER A 488 -1.52 -13.65 -5.98
N GLU A 489 -0.44 -14.42 -5.92
CA GLU A 489 -0.43 -15.85 -6.27
C GLU A 489 -1.32 -16.67 -5.33
N MET A 490 -1.48 -16.26 -4.06
CA MET A 490 -2.35 -16.92 -3.09
C MET A 490 -3.84 -16.93 -3.49
N ALA A 491 -4.25 -16.07 -4.43
CA ALA A 491 -5.58 -16.12 -5.04
C ALA A 491 -5.85 -17.38 -5.87
N PHE A 492 -4.83 -18.18 -6.14
CA PHE A 492 -4.90 -19.38 -7.00
C PHE A 492 -4.47 -20.66 -6.28
N HIS A 493 -3.99 -20.57 -5.03
CA HIS A 493 -3.48 -21.71 -4.28
C HIS A 493 -4.54 -22.34 -3.36
N HIS A 494 -4.79 -23.64 -3.55
CA HIS A 494 -5.70 -24.40 -2.69
C HIS A 494 -5.04 -24.89 -1.39
N ARG A 495 -3.71 -24.87 -1.32
CA ARG A 495 -2.88 -25.33 -0.21
C ARG A 495 -1.74 -24.34 0.01
N GLN A 496 -1.08 -24.43 1.16
CA GLN A 496 0.08 -23.60 1.45
C GLN A 496 1.19 -23.82 0.42
N VAL A 497 1.87 -22.73 0.04
CA VAL A 497 3.02 -22.76 -0.86
C VAL A 497 4.25 -23.24 -0.08
N ASP A 498 5.10 -24.05 -0.70
CA ASP A 498 6.43 -24.33 -0.17
C ASP A 498 7.30 -23.07 -0.27
N LEU A 499 7.30 -22.29 0.80
CA LEU A 499 7.94 -20.97 0.82
C LEU A 499 9.45 -21.04 0.64
N GLN A 500 10.12 -22.10 1.13
CA GLN A 500 11.56 -22.23 0.95
C GLN A 500 11.88 -22.34 -0.53
N VAL A 501 11.18 -23.22 -1.25
CA VAL A 501 11.34 -23.38 -2.70
C VAL A 501 10.92 -22.13 -3.46
N TRP A 502 9.81 -21.49 -3.05
CA TRP A 502 9.29 -20.30 -3.72
C TRP A 502 10.27 -19.11 -3.61
N VAL A 503 10.88 -18.90 -2.44
CA VAL A 503 11.89 -17.86 -2.19
C VAL A 503 13.21 -18.20 -2.90
N GLU A 504 13.68 -19.44 -2.83
CA GLU A 504 14.93 -19.85 -3.49
C GLU A 504 14.85 -19.68 -5.02
N THR A 505 13.65 -19.82 -5.61
CA THR A 505 13.44 -19.61 -7.06
C THR A 505 13.18 -18.16 -7.46
N TYR A 506 12.83 -17.28 -6.51
CA TYR A 506 12.52 -15.87 -6.75
C TYR A 506 13.63 -15.07 -7.44
N PRO A 507 14.90 -15.05 -6.96
CA PRO A 507 15.95 -14.29 -7.63
C PRO A 507 16.21 -14.76 -9.06
N THR A 508 16.03 -16.05 -9.34
CA THR A 508 16.26 -16.60 -10.68
C THR A 508 15.30 -15.99 -11.70
N ARG A 509 14.00 -15.97 -11.39
CA ARG A 509 12.99 -15.34 -12.28
C ARG A 509 13.11 -13.81 -12.29
N ARG A 510 13.39 -13.22 -11.13
CA ARG A 510 13.50 -11.76 -10.99
C ARG A 510 14.69 -11.19 -11.72
N TYR A 511 15.84 -11.88 -11.73
CA TYR A 511 17.08 -11.40 -12.35
C TYR A 511 17.37 -12.05 -13.71
N GLY A 512 16.65 -13.10 -14.08
CA GLY A 512 16.78 -13.81 -15.35
C GLY A 512 17.96 -14.77 -15.43
N LYS A 513 18.71 -14.94 -14.33
CA LYS A 513 19.87 -15.83 -14.23
C LYS A 513 19.85 -16.58 -12.89
N SER A 514 20.19 -17.87 -12.93
CA SER A 514 20.25 -18.70 -11.73
C SER A 514 21.63 -18.60 -11.10
N ILE A 515 21.76 -17.81 -10.03
CA ILE A 515 23.00 -17.63 -9.28
C ILE A 515 22.81 -18.11 -7.85
N VAL A 516 23.47 -19.22 -7.48
CA VAL A 516 23.31 -19.87 -6.16
C VAL A 516 23.56 -18.89 -5.01
N GLY A 517 24.59 -18.07 -5.10
CA GLY A 517 24.89 -17.09 -4.05
C GLY A 517 23.80 -16.03 -3.83
N LEU A 518 23.03 -15.69 -4.87
CA LEU A 518 21.87 -14.79 -4.72
C LEU A 518 20.66 -15.53 -4.16
N GLN A 519 20.51 -16.83 -4.43
CA GLN A 519 19.49 -17.68 -3.79
C GLN A 519 19.74 -17.80 -2.29
N ASP A 520 21.00 -18.02 -1.90
CA ASP A 520 21.43 -18.03 -0.50
C ASP A 520 21.17 -16.67 0.18
N ALA A 521 21.44 -15.57 -0.50
CA ALA A 521 21.14 -14.23 0.01
C ALA A 521 19.65 -14.04 0.28
N TRP A 522 18.78 -14.38 -0.68
CA TRP A 522 17.33 -14.27 -0.52
C TRP A 522 16.77 -15.17 0.58
N LYS A 523 17.38 -16.33 0.82
CA LYS A 523 17.05 -17.18 1.97
C LYS A 523 17.33 -16.48 3.30
N ILE A 524 18.44 -15.77 3.40
CA ILE A 524 18.75 -14.95 4.59
C ILE A 524 17.74 -13.81 4.73
N LEU A 525 17.44 -13.09 3.64
CA LEU A 525 16.46 -11.99 3.67
C LEU A 525 15.07 -12.47 4.09
N TYR A 526 14.65 -13.65 3.61
CA TYR A 526 13.42 -14.31 4.03
C TYR A 526 13.41 -14.58 5.54
N GLN A 527 14.50 -15.16 6.09
CA GLN A 527 14.59 -15.47 7.52
C GLN A 527 14.74 -14.24 8.43
N THR A 528 14.92 -13.05 7.86
CA THR A 528 15.20 -11.80 8.59
C THR A 528 14.16 -10.73 8.26
N LEU A 529 14.40 -9.93 7.21
CA LEU A 529 13.57 -8.79 6.80
C LEU A 529 12.12 -9.21 6.53
N TYR A 530 11.93 -10.34 5.84
CA TYR A 530 10.63 -10.78 5.33
C TYR A 530 9.93 -11.85 6.18
N ASN A 531 10.36 -12.05 7.43
CA ASN A 531 9.67 -12.90 8.40
C ASN A 531 9.62 -12.26 9.80
N CYS A 532 9.05 -11.06 9.86
CA CYS A 532 8.73 -10.43 11.14
C CYS A 532 7.64 -11.23 11.89
N THR A 533 7.73 -11.34 13.22
CA THR A 533 6.77 -12.12 14.02
C THR A 533 6.35 -11.43 15.31
N ASP A 534 6.73 -10.17 15.50
CA ASP A 534 6.52 -9.48 16.79
C ASP A 534 5.14 -8.80 16.91
N GLY A 535 4.34 -8.83 15.84
CA GLY A 535 2.97 -8.30 15.81
C GLY A 535 2.87 -6.77 15.78
N LYS A 536 3.97 -6.05 15.61
CA LYS A 536 3.97 -4.58 15.54
C LYS A 536 3.62 -4.07 14.15
N ASN A 537 3.14 -2.83 14.10
CA ASN A 537 2.95 -2.12 12.85
C ASN A 537 4.31 -1.59 12.41
N ASP A 538 4.76 -1.97 11.23
CA ASP A 538 6.01 -1.47 10.69
C ASP A 538 5.76 -0.11 10.05
N LYS A 539 6.17 0.94 10.79
CA LYS A 539 6.23 2.31 10.30
C LYS A 539 7.71 2.69 10.30
N ASN A 540 8.23 3.15 9.17
CA ASN A 540 9.64 3.53 9.11
C ASN A 540 9.88 4.75 10.02
N ARG A 541 10.61 4.49 11.11
CA ARG A 541 11.07 5.46 12.10
C ARG A 541 12.59 5.52 12.18
N ASP A 542 13.29 5.12 11.12
CA ASP A 542 14.74 5.29 11.04
C ASP A 542 15.08 6.78 11.22
N VAL A 543 16.14 7.04 11.99
CA VAL A 543 16.43 8.39 12.49
C VAL A 543 16.62 9.38 11.35
N ILE A 544 17.18 8.94 10.22
CA ILE A 544 17.37 9.78 9.03
C ILE A 544 16.05 10.42 8.59
N VAL A 545 14.96 9.64 8.56
CA VAL A 545 13.66 10.08 8.04
C VAL A 545 12.69 10.54 9.13
N ALA A 546 12.97 10.21 10.39
CA ALA A 546 12.14 10.54 11.55
C ALA A 546 13.00 11.02 12.74
N PHE A 547 13.61 12.21 12.61
CA PHE A 547 14.42 12.78 13.69
C PHE A 547 13.59 12.99 14.98
N PRO A 548 14.14 12.67 16.16
CA PRO A 548 13.42 12.80 17.42
C PRO A 548 13.05 14.25 17.74
N ASP A 549 11.77 14.47 18.05
CA ASP A 549 11.22 15.74 18.52
C ASP A 549 11.10 15.79 20.04
N VAL A 550 12.19 15.42 20.72
CA VAL A 550 12.29 15.33 22.18
C VAL A 550 13.63 15.86 22.68
N GLU A 551 13.72 16.16 23.97
CA GLU A 551 15.01 16.48 24.58
C GLU A 551 15.98 15.28 24.49
N PRO A 552 17.27 15.51 24.16
CA PRO A 552 18.24 14.42 23.97
C PRO A 552 18.43 13.51 25.20
N PHE A 553 18.23 14.04 26.41
CA PHE A 553 18.38 13.27 27.65
C PHE A 553 17.26 12.24 27.87
N VAL A 554 16.10 12.43 27.22
CA VAL A 554 14.94 11.53 27.29
C VAL A 554 15.15 10.27 26.45
N ILE A 555 15.93 10.36 25.37
CA ILE A 555 16.22 9.26 24.45
C ILE A 555 16.96 8.16 25.21
N GLN A 556 16.40 6.95 25.32
CA GLN A 556 17.05 5.85 26.02
C GLN A 556 18.22 5.28 25.20
N THR A 557 19.33 4.95 25.85
CA THR A 557 20.55 4.41 25.22
C THR A 557 20.98 3.12 25.94
N PRO A 558 21.11 1.97 25.25
CA PRO A 558 21.52 0.72 25.87
C PRO A 558 22.97 0.79 26.38
N GLY A 559 23.17 0.98 27.69
CA GLY A 559 24.51 0.96 28.31
C GLY A 559 24.74 1.96 29.45
N LEU A 560 23.89 2.99 29.59
CA LEU A 560 23.95 3.97 30.67
C LEU A 560 22.90 3.69 31.75
N TYR A 561 22.98 2.52 32.40
CA TYR A 561 22.30 2.28 33.68
C TYR A 561 23.30 2.32 34.83
N THR A 562 23.63 3.54 35.27
CA THR A 562 24.06 3.80 36.65
C THR A 562 23.37 5.05 37.17
N SER A 563 22.28 4.82 37.92
CA SER A 563 21.79 5.66 39.01
C SER A 563 21.78 7.19 38.79
N THR A 564 20.67 7.73 38.31
CA THR A 564 20.03 8.91 38.93
C THR A 564 18.53 8.95 38.56
N SER A 565 17.74 8.07 39.16
CA SER A 565 16.29 8.29 39.25
C SER A 565 16.01 9.43 40.23
N LYS A 566 16.08 10.68 39.76
CA LYS A 566 15.28 11.73 40.38
C LYS A 566 13.88 11.64 39.79
N MET A 567 12.99 11.03 40.59
CA MET A 567 11.54 10.99 40.38
C MET A 567 11.01 12.35 39.91
N TYR A 568 10.56 12.43 38.66
CA TYR A 568 9.47 13.33 38.31
C TYR A 568 8.17 12.55 38.54
N SER A 569 7.41 13.00 39.53
CA SER A 569 6.17 12.39 39.98
C SER A 569 5.04 12.65 38.98
N THR A 570 4.63 11.64 38.21
CA THR A 570 3.34 11.64 37.50
C THR A 570 2.26 11.01 38.38
N LYS A 571 1.37 11.84 38.93
CA LYS A 571 0.10 11.35 39.49
C LYS A 571 -0.80 10.89 38.35
N LEU A 572 -1.09 9.59 38.30
CA LEU A 572 -2.16 9.04 37.46
C LEU A 572 -3.53 9.50 37.97
N SER A 573 -4.28 10.21 37.13
CA SER A 573 -5.74 10.28 37.22
C SER A 573 -6.36 9.69 35.96
N LYS A 574 -7.11 8.60 36.14
CA LYS A 574 -7.97 7.97 35.14
C LYS A 574 -9.02 8.98 34.65
N ASN A 575 -9.04 9.26 33.35
CA ASN A 575 -10.20 9.56 32.51
C ASN A 575 -9.70 9.69 31.06
N TYR A 576 -10.01 8.68 30.23
CA TYR A 576 -9.63 8.61 28.82
C TYR A 576 -10.51 9.56 28.00
N ILE A 577 -9.95 10.72 27.67
CA ILE A 577 -10.26 11.52 26.48
C ILE A 577 -8.89 11.86 25.90
N ALA A 578 -8.68 11.70 24.60
CA ALA A 578 -7.47 12.06 23.89
C ALA A 578 -7.13 13.54 24.15
N LEU A 579 -6.31 13.77 25.18
CA LEU A 579 -5.72 15.02 25.58
C LEU A 579 -4.24 14.74 25.61
N ASP A 580 -3.50 15.40 24.70
CA ASP A 580 -2.05 15.44 24.62
C ASP A 580 -1.38 14.15 25.10
N ALA A 581 -1.24 13.17 24.18
CA ALA A 581 -0.22 12.15 24.35
C ALA A 581 1.06 12.89 24.74
N SER A 582 1.57 12.61 25.94
CA SER A 582 2.81 13.20 26.44
C SER A 582 3.85 13.09 25.34
N ASN A 583 4.15 14.22 24.69
CA ASN A 583 4.99 14.37 23.50
C ASN A 583 6.49 14.10 23.80
N ASP A 584 6.77 13.37 24.88
CA ASP A 584 8.06 13.24 25.53
C ASP A 584 8.54 11.78 25.57
N GLU A 585 7.96 10.85 24.80
CA GLU A 585 8.53 9.51 24.64
C GLU A 585 9.14 9.35 23.25
N TYR A 586 10.43 8.98 23.21
CA TYR A 586 11.13 8.67 21.98
C TYR A 586 10.67 7.31 21.44
N GLU A 587 10.03 7.32 20.27
CA GLU A 587 9.73 6.10 19.52
C GLU A 587 11.03 5.57 18.90
N HIS A 588 11.51 4.42 19.39
CA HIS A 588 12.72 3.79 18.87
C HIS A 588 12.49 3.23 17.45
N PRO A 589 13.46 3.38 16.52
CA PRO A 589 13.38 2.72 15.22
C PRO A 589 13.15 1.22 15.37
N HIS A 590 12.24 0.68 14.56
CA HIS A 590 11.89 -0.73 14.62
C HIS A 590 13.03 -1.61 14.08
N LEU A 591 13.37 -2.67 14.83
CA LEU A 591 14.35 -3.68 14.44
C LEU A 591 13.94 -5.04 15.02
N TRP A 592 13.57 -5.98 14.14
CA TRP A 592 13.10 -7.33 14.52
C TRP A 592 14.05 -8.45 14.07
N TYR A 593 15.18 -8.10 13.47
CA TYR A 593 16.10 -9.05 12.85
C TYR A 593 17.57 -8.75 13.21
N ASP A 594 18.44 -9.73 13.00
CA ASP A 594 19.89 -9.56 13.15
C ASP A 594 20.48 -8.79 11.95
N THR A 595 21.01 -7.59 12.20
CA THR A 595 21.61 -6.75 11.17
C THR A 595 22.82 -7.40 10.52
N ASN A 596 23.58 -8.24 11.24
CA ASN A 596 24.78 -8.89 10.69
C ASN A 596 24.40 -9.94 9.62
N ALA A 597 23.31 -10.68 9.84
CA ALA A 597 22.78 -11.60 8.84
C ALA A 597 22.38 -10.85 7.56
N VAL A 598 21.72 -9.71 7.67
CA VAL A 598 21.34 -8.89 6.49
C VAL A 598 22.56 -8.26 5.80
N ILE A 599 23.58 -7.83 6.55
CA ILE A 599 24.87 -7.39 6.00
C ILE A 599 25.53 -8.54 5.23
N HIS A 600 25.47 -9.77 5.74
CA HIS A 600 25.98 -10.94 5.01
C HIS A 600 25.22 -11.21 3.71
N ALA A 601 23.89 -11.03 3.70
CA ALA A 601 23.11 -11.10 2.46
C ALA A 601 23.57 -10.02 1.45
N LEU A 602 23.85 -8.80 1.92
CA LEU A 602 24.41 -7.74 1.07
C LEU A 602 25.79 -8.12 0.51
N GLU A 603 26.67 -8.74 1.29
CA GLU A 603 27.97 -9.24 0.81
C GLU A 603 27.81 -10.20 -0.38
N LEU A 604 26.83 -11.10 -0.30
CA LEU A 604 26.52 -12.04 -1.39
C LEU A 604 26.03 -11.28 -2.63
N PHE A 605 25.13 -10.30 -2.48
CA PHE A 605 24.71 -9.42 -3.57
C PHE A 605 25.89 -8.70 -4.25
N LEU A 606 26.83 -8.16 -3.45
CA LEU A 606 27.99 -7.44 -3.97
C LEU A 606 29.01 -8.37 -4.64
N ARG A 607 29.17 -9.58 -4.12
CA ARG A 607 30.10 -10.60 -4.64
C ARG A 607 29.64 -11.15 -5.98
N PHE A 608 28.35 -11.43 -6.13
CA PHE A 608 27.78 -12.04 -7.33
C PHE A 608 27.13 -11.02 -8.29
N GLY A 609 27.12 -9.75 -7.93
CA GLY A 609 26.42 -8.70 -8.67
C GLY A 609 26.95 -8.44 -10.08
N ASP A 610 28.22 -8.72 -10.38
CA ASP A 610 28.76 -8.52 -11.74
C ASP A 610 28.05 -9.40 -12.78
N GLU A 611 27.50 -10.55 -12.38
CA GLU A 611 26.81 -11.48 -13.28
C GLU A 611 25.40 -11.02 -13.69
N VAL A 612 24.80 -10.11 -12.92
CA VAL A 612 23.40 -9.69 -13.02
C VAL A 612 23.22 -8.16 -12.97
N SER A 613 24.30 -7.38 -13.04
CA SER A 613 24.25 -5.91 -12.98
C SER A 613 23.53 -5.27 -14.16
N ASP A 614 23.37 -6.01 -15.27
CA ASP A 614 22.54 -5.66 -16.41
C ASP A 614 21.03 -5.72 -16.10
N SER A 615 20.63 -6.47 -15.08
CA SER A 615 19.24 -6.60 -14.67
C SER A 615 18.78 -5.37 -13.86
N ASN A 616 17.72 -4.71 -14.32
CA ASN A 616 17.16 -3.55 -13.63
C ASN A 616 16.57 -3.90 -12.26
N THR A 617 15.89 -5.05 -12.15
CA THR A 617 15.33 -5.56 -10.88
C THR A 617 16.43 -5.90 -9.87
N PHE A 618 17.58 -6.42 -10.32
CA PHE A 618 18.74 -6.62 -9.45
C PHE A 618 19.30 -5.31 -8.92
N ARG A 619 19.46 -4.30 -9.81
CA ARG A 619 19.93 -2.97 -9.40
C ARG A 619 18.99 -2.33 -8.38
N TYR A 620 17.67 -2.45 -8.56
CA TYR A 620 16.69 -2.00 -7.56
C TYR A 620 16.91 -2.69 -6.21
N ASP A 621 16.93 -4.03 -6.18
CA ASP A 621 17.03 -4.80 -4.93
C ASP A 621 18.38 -4.55 -4.23
N LEU A 622 19.47 -4.36 -4.99
CA LEU A 622 20.78 -4.01 -4.45
C LEU A 622 20.77 -2.62 -3.80
N VAL A 623 20.16 -1.62 -4.45
CA VAL A 623 20.03 -0.27 -3.90
C VAL A 623 19.19 -0.30 -2.63
N ASP A 624 18.05 -0.99 -2.64
CA ASP A 624 17.17 -1.08 -1.46
C ASP A 624 17.86 -1.80 -0.29
N LEU A 625 18.54 -2.91 -0.55
CA LEU A 625 19.27 -3.65 0.48
C LEU A 625 20.45 -2.86 1.05
N THR A 626 21.18 -2.13 0.19
CA THR A 626 22.27 -1.26 0.65
C THR A 626 21.72 -0.09 1.47
N ARG A 627 20.61 0.52 1.04
CA ARG A 627 19.92 1.57 1.80
C ARG A 627 19.48 1.04 3.16
N GLN A 628 18.85 -0.13 3.20
CA GLN A 628 18.36 -0.78 4.42
C GLN A 628 19.48 -0.99 5.45
N THR A 629 20.62 -1.58 5.05
CA THR A 629 21.74 -1.82 5.98
C THR A 629 22.35 -0.53 6.49
N LEU A 630 22.52 0.48 5.63
CA LEU A 630 23.07 1.77 5.99
C LEU A 630 22.10 2.60 6.85
N ALA A 631 20.80 2.49 6.66
CA ALA A 631 19.81 3.15 7.50
C ALA A 631 19.83 2.60 8.94
N LYS A 632 19.94 1.28 9.11
CA LYS A 632 20.11 0.69 10.45
C LYS A 632 21.46 1.03 11.07
N TYR A 633 22.53 1.12 10.28
CA TYR A 633 23.81 1.64 10.76
C TYR A 633 23.70 3.11 11.21
N ALA A 634 22.95 3.95 10.49
CA ALA A 634 22.70 5.34 10.88
C ALA A 634 22.00 5.44 12.24
N ASN A 635 21.03 4.55 12.52
CA ASN A 635 20.40 4.48 13.84
C ASN A 635 21.42 4.18 14.94
N GLN A 636 22.37 3.27 14.70
CA GLN A 636 23.44 2.97 15.66
C GLN A 636 24.38 4.16 15.87
N VAL A 637 24.77 4.85 14.79
CA VAL A 637 25.57 6.09 14.88
C VAL A 637 24.84 7.14 15.71
N PHE A 638 23.53 7.33 15.49
CA PHE A 638 22.74 8.27 16.26
C PHE A 638 22.70 7.93 17.75
N VAL A 639 22.52 6.66 18.12
CA VAL A 639 22.60 6.23 19.54
C VAL A 639 23.96 6.60 20.14
N LYS A 640 25.07 6.37 19.42
CA LYS A 640 26.42 6.76 19.88
C LYS A 640 26.57 8.28 20.02
N ILE A 641 25.93 9.08 19.17
CA ILE A 641 25.88 10.55 19.31
C ILE A 641 25.22 10.92 20.65
N ILE A 642 24.05 10.34 20.94
CA ILE A 642 23.33 10.62 22.19
C ILE A 642 24.12 10.15 23.43
N GLU A 643 24.77 8.99 23.38
CA GLU A 643 25.65 8.51 24.46
C GLU A 643 26.84 9.45 24.71
N SER A 644 27.48 9.92 23.64
CA SER A 644 28.60 10.85 23.71
C SER A 644 28.16 12.22 24.23
N TYR A 645 26.96 12.67 23.84
CA TYR A 645 26.34 13.89 24.35
C TYR A 645 26.08 13.80 25.85
N LYS A 646 25.46 12.70 26.32
CA LYS A 646 25.21 12.45 27.75
C LYS A 646 26.49 12.34 28.57
N SER A 647 27.57 11.86 27.95
CA SER A 647 28.90 11.75 28.58
C SER A 647 29.72 13.06 28.48
N ASN A 648 29.14 14.13 27.92
CA ASN A 648 29.77 15.43 27.73
C ASN A 648 31.08 15.41 26.90
N ASN A 649 31.18 14.51 25.91
CA ASN A 649 32.34 14.40 25.02
C ASN A 649 32.12 15.16 23.69
N VAL A 650 32.41 16.47 23.69
CA VAL A 650 32.14 17.38 22.55
C VAL A 650 32.86 16.96 21.27
N ASN A 651 34.12 16.53 21.36
CA ASN A 651 34.91 16.11 20.20
C ASN A 651 34.29 14.87 19.54
N GLN A 652 33.90 13.89 20.35
CA GLN A 652 33.26 12.67 19.85
C GLN A 652 31.88 12.95 19.26
N VAL A 653 31.06 13.80 19.90
CA VAL A 653 29.78 14.25 19.35
C VAL A 653 29.99 14.90 17.97
N SER A 654 30.92 15.84 17.86
CA SER A 654 31.17 16.56 16.60
C SER A 654 31.60 15.62 15.48
N ASN A 655 32.51 14.68 15.76
CA ASN A 655 32.97 13.69 14.78
C ASN A 655 31.85 12.75 14.33
N LEU A 656 31.04 12.24 15.27
CA LEU A 656 29.92 11.34 14.95
C LEU A 656 28.79 12.06 14.22
N CYS A 657 28.51 13.33 14.56
CA CYS A 657 27.56 14.16 13.84
C CYS A 657 28.00 14.36 12.38
N GLN A 658 29.28 14.67 12.13
CA GLN A 658 29.79 14.79 10.76
C GLN A 658 29.70 13.46 10.01
N HIS A 659 30.07 12.35 10.66
CA HIS A 659 29.97 11.01 10.07
C HIS A 659 28.52 10.65 9.68
N PHE A 660 27.54 11.02 10.52
CA PHE A 660 26.12 10.84 10.20
C PHE A 660 25.71 11.67 8.98
N ILE A 661 26.13 12.92 8.88
CA ILE A 661 25.82 13.79 7.72
C ILE A 661 26.46 13.25 6.45
N ASP A 662 27.71 12.79 6.51
CA ASP A 662 28.40 12.16 5.38
C ASP A 662 27.65 10.90 4.91
N LEU A 663 27.19 10.07 5.86
CA LEU A 663 26.36 8.90 5.58
C LEU A 663 25.05 9.27 4.88
N VAL A 664 24.36 10.34 5.30
CA VAL A 664 23.12 10.80 4.63
C VAL A 664 23.40 11.25 3.19
N ASN A 665 24.50 11.96 2.94
CA ASN A 665 24.87 12.39 1.59
C ASN A 665 25.27 11.22 0.68
N ASP A 666 25.97 10.23 1.23
CA ASP A 666 26.33 9.01 0.51
C ASP A 666 25.11 8.14 0.20
N LEU A 667 24.16 8.06 1.14
CA LEU A 667 22.85 7.44 0.90
C LEU A 667 22.07 8.16 -0.22
N ASP A 668 22.06 9.50 -0.25
CA ASP A 668 21.43 10.26 -1.35
C ASP A 668 22.05 9.92 -2.72
N THR A 669 23.38 9.71 -2.75
CA THR A 669 24.13 9.28 -3.94
C THR A 669 23.79 7.85 -4.36
N LEU A 670 23.66 6.92 -3.40
CA LEU A 670 23.19 5.57 -3.66
C LEU A 670 21.79 5.56 -4.29
N LEU A 671 20.85 6.30 -3.68
CA LEU A 671 19.47 6.37 -4.15
C LEU A 671 19.38 7.00 -5.55
N ALA A 672 20.29 7.92 -5.89
CA ALA A 672 20.35 8.52 -7.23
C ALA A 672 20.66 7.49 -8.33
N SER A 673 21.18 6.32 -8.00
CA SER A 673 21.62 5.30 -8.97
C SER A 673 20.52 4.41 -9.53
N HIS A 674 19.26 4.59 -9.11
CA HIS A 674 18.12 3.84 -9.65
C HIS A 674 16.83 4.66 -9.67
N GLU A 675 16.04 4.54 -10.74
CA GLU A 675 14.83 5.36 -10.99
C GLU A 675 13.74 5.23 -9.92
N GLY A 676 13.69 4.08 -9.25
CA GLY A 676 12.76 3.81 -8.15
C GLY A 676 12.91 4.70 -6.92
N PHE A 677 14.03 5.40 -6.79
CA PHE A 677 14.38 6.16 -5.58
C PHE A 677 14.61 7.65 -5.85
N LEU A 678 13.98 8.22 -6.88
CA LEU A 678 14.12 9.64 -7.22
C LEU A 678 12.91 10.47 -6.78
N LEU A 679 13.16 11.64 -6.18
CA LEU A 679 12.11 12.61 -5.86
C LEU A 679 11.56 13.32 -7.10
N GLY A 680 12.41 13.57 -8.11
CA GLY A 680 12.05 14.35 -9.31
C GLY A 680 10.78 13.85 -10.02
N PRO A 681 10.66 12.55 -10.34
CA PRO A 681 9.47 12.02 -11.00
C PRO A 681 8.16 12.28 -10.25
N TRP A 682 8.17 12.23 -8.91
CA TRP A 682 6.99 12.56 -8.08
C TRP A 682 6.55 14.02 -8.26
N LEU A 683 7.50 14.95 -8.18
CA LEU A 683 7.22 16.39 -8.29
C LEU A 683 6.85 16.80 -9.73
N GLU A 684 7.53 16.24 -10.74
CA GLU A 684 7.20 16.51 -12.14
C GLU A 684 5.84 15.92 -12.53
N SER A 685 5.46 14.76 -12.00
CA SER A 685 4.12 14.20 -12.21
C SER A 685 3.03 15.13 -11.65
N ALA A 686 3.23 15.66 -10.43
CA ALA A 686 2.29 16.60 -9.82
C ALA A 686 2.14 17.88 -10.67
N LYS A 687 3.25 18.45 -11.11
CA LYS A 687 3.24 19.64 -11.99
C LYS A 687 2.64 19.35 -13.36
N GLY A 688 2.87 18.16 -13.91
CA GLY A 688 2.37 17.77 -15.23
C GLY A 688 0.85 17.77 -15.36
N LEU A 689 0.13 17.69 -14.23
CA LEU A 689 -1.33 17.77 -14.19
C LEU A 689 -1.87 19.22 -14.12
N ALA A 690 -1.01 20.23 -13.91
CA ALA A 690 -1.44 21.61 -13.78
C ALA A 690 -1.77 22.25 -15.14
N ARG A 691 -2.79 23.13 -15.17
CA ARG A 691 -3.17 23.89 -16.38
C ARG A 691 -2.57 25.29 -16.43
N ASP A 692 -2.14 25.82 -15.29
CA ASP A 692 -1.60 27.16 -15.11
C ASP A 692 -0.57 27.19 -13.99
N LYS A 693 0.04 28.36 -13.77
CA LYS A 693 1.13 28.51 -12.80
C LYS A 693 0.65 28.41 -11.36
N GLU A 694 -0.56 28.84 -11.05
CA GLU A 694 -1.11 28.74 -9.69
C GLU A 694 -1.35 27.28 -9.30
N GLN A 695 -1.94 26.49 -10.21
CA GLN A 695 -2.12 25.05 -10.04
C GLN A 695 -0.77 24.34 -9.91
N GLU A 696 0.21 24.70 -10.74
CA GLU A 696 1.55 24.12 -10.69
C GLU A 696 2.22 24.36 -9.32
N ILE A 697 2.07 25.56 -8.75
CA ILE A 697 2.56 25.89 -7.39
C ILE A 697 1.81 25.05 -6.34
N GLN A 698 0.47 25.01 -6.41
CA GLN A 698 -0.36 24.32 -5.43
C GLN A 698 -0.09 22.81 -5.44
N TYR A 699 -0.02 22.18 -6.61
CA TYR A 699 0.18 20.73 -6.75
C TYR A 699 1.59 20.32 -6.30
N GLU A 700 2.63 21.10 -6.63
CA GLU A 700 3.97 20.82 -6.11
C GLU A 700 4.04 20.99 -4.59
N TRP A 701 3.40 22.03 -4.03
CA TRP A 701 3.32 22.20 -2.58
C TRP A 701 2.58 21.04 -1.91
N ASN A 702 1.47 20.56 -2.50
CA ASN A 702 0.74 19.38 -2.03
C ASN A 702 1.64 18.13 -2.05
N ALA A 703 2.35 17.90 -3.16
CA ALA A 703 3.24 16.76 -3.35
C ALA A 703 4.42 16.75 -2.38
N ARG A 704 5.01 17.92 -2.09
CA ARG A 704 6.08 18.10 -1.09
C ARG A 704 5.56 17.94 0.33
N THR A 705 4.39 18.52 0.61
CA THR A 705 3.82 18.54 1.96
C THR A 705 3.43 17.14 2.41
N GLN A 706 2.78 16.36 1.54
CA GLN A 706 2.34 15.00 1.86
C GLN A 706 3.50 14.11 2.36
N ILE A 707 4.69 14.19 1.75
CA ILE A 707 5.84 13.34 2.09
C ILE A 707 6.74 13.94 3.20
N THR A 708 6.35 15.05 3.82
CA THR A 708 7.13 15.76 4.85
C THR A 708 6.27 16.14 6.07
N MET A 709 5.92 17.42 6.27
CA MET A 709 5.09 17.86 7.42
C MET A 709 3.69 17.26 7.43
N TRP A 710 3.17 16.89 6.26
CA TRP A 710 1.87 16.29 6.02
C TRP A 710 0.67 17.22 6.32
N PHE A 711 0.55 17.72 7.56
CA PHE A 711 -0.58 18.55 8.02
C PHE A 711 -0.15 19.94 8.51
N ASP A 712 -1.07 20.60 9.23
CA ASP A 712 -0.85 21.91 9.81
C ASP A 712 0.24 21.92 10.89
N ASN A 713 0.82 23.10 11.09
CA ASN A 713 1.85 23.35 12.09
C ASN A 713 1.77 24.78 12.62
N THR A 714 2.52 25.05 13.69
CA THR A 714 2.78 26.40 14.19
C THR A 714 4.27 26.70 14.11
N LYS A 715 4.68 27.88 14.61
CA LYS A 715 6.10 28.24 14.66
C LYS A 715 6.93 27.32 15.56
N THR A 716 6.33 26.57 16.47
CA THR A 716 7.05 25.77 17.48
C THR A 716 6.45 24.38 17.69
N LYS A 717 5.34 24.04 17.02
CA LYS A 717 4.73 22.71 17.07
C LYS A 717 4.57 22.19 15.65
N ALA A 718 5.14 21.04 15.38
CA ALA A 718 4.96 20.35 14.12
C ALA A 718 3.65 19.56 14.11
N SER A 719 3.23 19.16 12.91
CA SER A 719 2.14 18.21 12.71
C SER A 719 2.39 16.92 13.49
N LEU A 720 1.32 16.33 14.01
CA LEU A 720 1.33 14.98 14.59
C LEU A 720 1.56 13.90 13.52
N LEU A 721 1.33 14.24 12.24
CA LEU A 721 1.53 13.37 11.08
C LEU A 721 2.83 13.69 10.33
N ARG A 722 3.72 14.51 10.91
CA ARG A 722 5.04 14.77 10.32
C ARG A 722 5.76 13.46 10.03
N ASP A 723 6.39 13.40 8.87
CA ASP A 723 7.17 12.26 8.38
C ASP A 723 6.38 10.94 8.33
N TYR A 724 5.04 10.97 8.40
CA TYR A 724 4.21 9.77 8.30
C TYR A 724 4.41 9.08 6.94
N ALA A 725 4.38 9.85 5.85
CA ALA A 725 4.64 9.38 4.50
C ALA A 725 6.08 9.62 4.03
N ASN A 726 7.05 9.44 4.93
CA ASN A 726 8.46 9.63 4.61
C ASN A 726 8.93 8.75 3.43
N LYS A 727 10.01 9.15 2.77
CA LYS A 727 10.56 8.47 1.59
C LYS A 727 12.08 8.45 1.63
N TYR A 728 12.69 7.33 1.26
CA TYR A 728 14.10 7.28 0.92
C TYR A 728 14.30 7.62 -0.56
N TRP A 729 14.18 8.90 -0.90
CA TRP A 729 14.40 9.40 -2.25
C TRP A 729 15.61 10.33 -2.34
N SER A 730 16.41 10.16 -3.38
CA SER A 730 17.47 11.09 -3.75
C SER A 730 16.90 12.48 -4.01
N GLY A 731 17.60 13.50 -3.54
CA GLY A 731 17.13 14.87 -3.42
C GLY A 731 16.44 15.15 -2.10
N LEU A 732 15.57 14.26 -1.62
CA LEU A 732 14.88 14.44 -0.35
C LEU A 732 15.82 14.24 0.84
N LEU A 733 16.71 13.24 0.77
CA LEU A 733 17.73 13.05 1.81
C LEU A 733 18.65 14.26 1.91
N ARG A 734 19.30 14.65 0.80
CA ARG A 734 20.26 15.74 0.80
C ARG A 734 19.64 17.11 1.09
N ASP A 735 18.44 17.41 0.58
CA ASP A 735 17.91 18.77 0.62
C ASP A 735 16.83 18.98 1.71
N TYR A 736 16.38 17.92 2.39
CA TYR A 736 15.41 18.01 3.50
C TYR A 736 15.89 17.29 4.77
N TYR A 737 16.10 15.97 4.73
CA TYR A 737 16.42 15.20 5.94
C TYR A 737 17.82 15.51 6.50
N GLY A 738 18.84 15.62 5.66
CA GLY A 738 20.20 16.00 6.04
C GLY A 738 20.27 17.37 6.71
N PRO A 739 19.67 18.42 6.13
CA PRO A 739 19.57 19.74 6.77
C PRO A 739 18.83 19.70 8.11
N ARG A 740 17.75 18.91 8.26
CA ARG A 740 17.07 18.71 9.55
C ARG A 740 17.99 18.08 10.59
N ALA A 741 18.74 17.05 10.21
CA ALA A 741 19.76 16.42 11.06
C ALA A 741 20.81 17.43 11.51
N ALA A 742 21.34 18.24 10.58
CA ALA A 742 22.34 19.25 10.85
C ALA A 742 21.84 20.31 11.85
N ILE A 743 20.57 20.72 11.76
CA ILE A 743 19.96 21.62 12.75
C ILE A 743 19.93 20.94 14.13
N TYR A 744 19.51 19.68 14.25
CA TYR A 744 19.55 18.96 15.54
C TYR A 744 20.96 18.92 16.13
N PHE A 745 21.95 18.54 15.34
CA PHE A 745 23.35 18.45 15.77
C PHE A 745 23.95 19.80 16.15
N LYS A 746 23.60 20.87 15.44
CA LYS A 746 23.96 22.25 15.82
C LYS A 746 23.48 22.58 17.23
N TYR A 747 22.23 22.26 17.57
CA TYR A 747 21.69 22.55 18.90
C TYR A 747 22.27 21.63 19.99
N LEU A 748 22.64 20.38 19.67
CA LEU A 748 23.41 19.53 20.58
C LEU A 748 24.78 20.12 20.92
N ILE A 749 25.55 20.54 19.90
CA ILE A 749 26.89 21.06 20.12
C ILE A 749 26.84 22.39 20.88
N LEU A 750 25.92 23.29 20.48
CA LEU A 750 25.73 24.58 21.15
C LEU A 750 25.36 24.44 22.63
N SER A 751 24.53 23.45 22.99
CA SER A 751 24.16 23.23 24.39
C SER A 751 25.37 22.77 25.22
N MET A 752 26.24 21.93 24.67
CA MET A 752 27.48 21.50 25.32
C MET A 752 28.50 22.64 25.45
N GLU A 753 28.72 23.43 24.39
CA GLU A 753 29.66 24.55 24.38
C GLU A 753 29.28 25.63 25.39
N LYS A 754 27.98 25.97 25.46
CA LYS A 754 27.44 26.97 26.39
C LYS A 754 27.20 26.42 27.80
N LYS A 755 27.20 25.09 27.96
CA LYS A 755 26.79 24.39 29.19
C LYS A 755 25.37 24.75 29.61
N GLU A 756 24.49 24.89 28.63
CA GLU A 756 23.06 25.17 28.80
C GLU A 756 22.25 23.94 28.39
N PRO A 757 20.98 23.79 28.83
CA PRO A 757 20.09 22.75 28.31
C PRO A 757 19.90 22.85 26.79
N PHE A 758 19.55 21.74 26.15
CA PHE A 758 19.18 21.73 24.73
C PHE A 758 17.97 22.66 24.52
N ALA A 759 18.14 23.69 23.67
CA ALA A 759 17.10 24.70 23.43
C ALA A 759 16.00 24.17 22.50
N LEU A 760 15.17 23.25 23.01
CA LEU A 760 14.16 22.49 22.27
C LEU A 760 13.21 23.38 21.46
N GLU A 761 12.71 24.47 22.04
CA GLU A 761 11.76 25.35 21.35
C GLU A 761 12.42 26.11 20.18
N GLU A 762 13.65 26.57 20.35
CA GLU A 762 14.37 27.27 19.29
C GLU A 762 14.80 26.30 18.18
N TRP A 763 15.20 25.09 18.54
CA TRP A 763 15.41 24.00 17.58
C TRP A 763 14.14 23.72 16.78
N ARG A 764 12.98 23.57 17.46
CA ARG A 764 11.65 23.41 16.83
C ARG A 764 11.36 24.52 15.83
N ARG A 765 11.58 25.76 16.23
CA ARG A 765 11.39 26.93 15.37
C ARG A 765 12.22 26.86 14.09
N GLU A 766 13.49 26.46 14.20
CA GLU A 766 14.40 26.42 13.05
C GLU A 766 14.05 25.28 12.08
N TRP A 767 13.82 24.06 12.57
CA TRP A 767 13.55 22.93 11.66
C TRP A 767 12.14 22.97 11.05
N ILE A 768 11.13 23.49 11.76
CA ILE A 768 9.79 23.70 11.19
C ILE A 768 9.86 24.77 10.10
N SER A 769 10.59 25.86 10.34
CA SER A 769 10.84 26.89 9.32
C SER A 769 11.52 26.31 8.08
N LEU A 770 12.55 25.47 8.27
CA LEU A 770 13.20 24.75 7.17
C LEU A 770 12.19 23.92 6.36
N THR A 771 11.32 23.19 7.05
CA THR A 771 10.32 22.34 6.40
C THR A 771 9.34 23.16 5.58
N ASN A 772 8.77 24.22 6.16
CA ASN A 772 7.82 25.10 5.47
C ASN A 772 8.45 25.80 4.25
N ASN A 773 9.72 26.19 4.36
CA ASN A 773 10.48 26.75 3.25
C ASN A 773 10.72 25.72 2.15
N TRP A 774 11.12 24.49 2.50
CA TRP A 774 11.35 23.42 1.53
C TRP A 774 10.08 23.01 0.79
N GLN A 775 8.94 23.01 1.47
CA GLN A 775 7.62 22.74 0.87
C GLN A 775 7.19 23.81 -0.13
N SER A 776 7.58 25.07 0.14
CA SER A 776 7.27 26.22 -0.72
C SER A 776 8.32 26.45 -1.81
N ASP A 777 9.46 25.78 -1.72
CA ASP A 777 10.54 25.84 -2.71
C ASP A 777 10.09 25.17 -4.03
N ARG A 778 10.71 25.61 -5.12
CA ARG A 778 10.49 25.17 -6.49
C ARG A 778 11.75 24.58 -7.12
N LYS A 779 12.75 24.19 -6.30
CA LYS A 779 13.96 23.50 -6.75
C LYS A 779 13.60 22.27 -7.57
N VAL A 780 14.17 22.17 -8.78
CA VAL A 780 13.99 21.03 -9.68
C VAL A 780 14.96 19.91 -9.28
N PHE A 781 14.48 18.67 -9.34
CA PHE A 781 15.24 17.46 -9.00
C PHE A 781 15.39 16.56 -10.23
N PRO A 782 16.47 15.76 -10.32
CA PRO A 782 16.67 14.83 -11.43
C PRO A 782 15.51 13.83 -11.57
N THR A 783 15.11 13.55 -12.82
CA THR A 783 14.11 12.55 -13.18
C THR A 783 14.71 11.31 -13.84
N THR A 784 16.03 11.22 -13.85
CA THR A 784 16.79 10.11 -14.43
C THR A 784 17.92 9.73 -13.48
N ALA A 785 18.13 8.44 -13.33
CA ALA A 785 19.14 7.88 -12.46
C ALA A 785 20.56 8.18 -12.98
N THR A 786 21.49 8.32 -12.05
CA THR A 786 22.91 8.57 -12.32
C THR A 786 23.79 7.77 -11.38
N GLY A 787 24.91 7.28 -11.90
CA GLY A 787 25.85 6.46 -11.13
C GLY A 787 25.63 4.97 -11.34
N ASP A 788 26.62 4.18 -10.93
CA ASP A 788 26.60 2.73 -11.04
C ASP A 788 26.26 2.11 -9.67
N ALA A 789 25.05 1.54 -9.57
CA ALA A 789 24.52 1.00 -8.31
C ALA A 789 25.49 0.00 -7.65
N LEU A 790 26.10 -0.91 -8.42
CA LEU A 790 26.98 -1.94 -7.89
C LEU A 790 28.28 -1.35 -7.31
N ASN A 791 28.94 -0.47 -8.05
CA ASN A 791 30.18 0.17 -7.59
C ASN A 791 29.93 1.11 -6.41
N ILE A 792 28.82 1.85 -6.40
CA ILE A 792 28.45 2.71 -5.27
C ILE A 792 28.21 1.83 -4.03
N SER A 793 27.38 0.79 -4.13
CA SER A 793 27.12 -0.13 -3.00
C SER A 793 28.40 -0.79 -2.48
N ARG A 794 29.33 -1.20 -3.36
CA ARG A 794 30.64 -1.74 -2.95
C ARG A 794 31.47 -0.73 -2.16
N THR A 795 31.52 0.52 -2.60
CA THR A 795 32.23 1.60 -1.91
C THR A 795 31.62 1.86 -0.55
N LEU A 796 30.28 1.95 -0.46
CA LEU A 796 29.60 2.24 0.81
C LEU A 796 29.67 1.08 1.80
N TYR A 797 29.56 -0.16 1.33
CA TYR A 797 29.77 -1.35 2.17
C TYR A 797 31.17 -1.34 2.80
N LYS A 798 32.22 -1.07 2.02
CA LYS A 798 33.59 -0.95 2.56
C LYS A 798 33.69 0.17 3.58
N LYS A 799 33.18 1.36 3.22
CA LYS A 799 33.27 2.58 4.04
C LYS A 799 32.58 2.46 5.40
N TYR A 800 31.42 1.80 5.46
CA TYR A 800 30.55 1.87 6.64
C TYR A 800 30.29 0.54 7.34
N LEU A 801 30.41 -0.60 6.65
CA LEU A 801 29.95 -1.90 7.17
C LEU A 801 31.08 -2.92 7.32
N HIS A 802 32.09 -2.91 6.45
CA HIS A 802 33.25 -3.82 6.55
C HIS A 802 34.30 -3.31 7.55
N ASP A 803 34.69 -2.04 7.40
CA ASP A 803 35.74 -1.41 8.20
C ASP A 803 35.18 -0.69 9.44
N ALA A 804 33.93 -0.98 9.82
CA ALA A 804 33.17 -0.25 10.85
C ALA A 804 33.82 -0.26 12.25
N ASP A 805 34.67 -1.25 12.53
CA ASP A 805 35.43 -1.40 13.78
C ASP A 805 36.63 -0.44 13.89
N LEU A 806 36.96 0.33 12.84
CA LEU A 806 38.03 1.34 12.87
C LEU A 806 37.62 2.68 13.50
N ILE A 807 36.38 2.83 13.97
CA ILE A 807 35.98 3.95 14.84
C ILE A 807 36.43 3.64 16.28
N GLN A 808 37.73 3.42 16.49
CA GLN A 808 38.37 3.49 17.80
C GLN A 808 39.02 4.88 17.93
N PRO A 809 39.03 5.48 19.13
CA PRO A 809 39.64 6.78 19.34
C PRO A 809 41.13 6.70 19.00
N GLU A 810 41.63 7.63 18.17
CA GLU A 810 43.07 7.88 18.11
C GLU A 810 43.52 8.29 19.52
N ASP A 811 44.33 7.44 20.15
CA ASP A 811 45.08 7.82 21.35
C ASP A 811 45.95 9.04 21.01
N PRO A 812 46.05 10.04 21.90
CA PRO A 812 46.90 11.19 21.67
C PRO A 812 48.35 10.70 21.54
N VAL A 813 48.93 10.96 20.36
CA VAL A 813 50.35 10.78 20.08
C VAL A 813 51.15 11.41 21.22
N SER A 814 51.86 10.58 21.98
CA SER A 814 52.81 11.06 22.97
C SER A 814 54.00 11.66 22.23
N GLU A 815 54.07 12.99 22.19
CA GLU A 815 55.29 13.69 21.83
C GLU A 815 56.38 13.34 22.85
N SER A 816 57.34 12.55 22.38
CA SER A 816 58.58 12.28 23.09
C SER A 816 59.44 13.54 23.10
N LEU A 817 59.37 14.27 24.21
CA LEU A 817 60.40 15.23 24.61
C LEU A 817 61.72 14.48 24.87
N GLN A 818 62.52 14.30 23.82
CA GLN A 818 63.95 14.02 23.98
C GLN A 818 64.70 15.34 24.21
N THR A 819 65.07 15.54 25.46
CA THR A 819 66.15 16.42 25.90
C THR A 819 67.44 16.18 25.10
N TYR A 820 67.98 17.24 24.50
CA TYR A 820 69.41 17.37 24.26
C TYR A 820 69.92 18.67 24.92
N ASN A 821 70.69 18.50 25.99
CA ASN A 821 71.64 19.47 26.49
C ASN A 821 72.89 19.42 25.62
N ALA A 822 73.24 20.53 24.97
CA ALA A 822 74.58 21.11 24.80
C ALA A 822 74.53 22.21 23.73
#